data_AF-A0A524QKV0-F1
#
_entry.id   AF-A0A524QKV0-F1
#
_cell.length_a   1.000
_cell.length_b   1.000
_cell.length_c   1.000
_cell.angle_alpha   90.00
_cell.angle_beta   90.00
_cell.angle_gamma   90.00
#
_symmetry.space_group_name_H-M   'P 1'
#
loop_
_entity.id
_entity.type
_entity.pdbx_description
1 polymer ?
#
loop_
_entity_poly.entity_id
_entity_poly.type
_entity_poly.pdbx_seq_one_letter_code
_entity_poly.pdbx_strand_id
1 'polypeptide(L)'
;VEIFCNTRLGKDVGYADINSRYDAMILSPGSQLGTRLGCEGDEAQGVMPGIDFLREMELTGVRPDLKGKKVIVVGGGNTAMDCCRTSVRCGAESVKVVYRRTEKEMPANPIEIEESKHEGVDYMFLTNPVTVIADKEGSIKQLRLIRMELGEPDASGRRRPIEVPGSEFNIEADLVLAAIGQKTDLSFIDDINRNTTLGEFRRNKWGEIETNPVTLETGVANIFAAGDAVTGPDTIIGAIAQARRAALSCHQYLSGEPVVAEPEMFVSQRDNFRPPTIADLPQRFSHQKRHEMPLLTPAERKSFSEVELGYASEMVVREEASRCLECGCVAFPGCDLQRYSTEYGAVQKKYGGEFHSLPPDDTHPFITFDLNKCILCGRCVRICHEMAGADALGFHERGFRTVIGPGPGLRLTDTYCSSCGLCISTCPTGAITENTPFKPGPVETTSFVTTDFIGSEGASVRLHYRKNFFTGAEGSAGAVNTDASVGREGRFSYRLLNLPRLNKPVLKENGSYREISFEEAYRLIAEKIKGASGKENAFFGGARLTNEELYLIGKIAAQAPEGAFAGSFQYLDSGEGYHGVSDENIRVNDLSKAEGFYIFGADLLARHQLTGFRVFNRNLPEENRITYITTGENIRMERKARQVIRPVSYFSFVRAVISYILRNNLQNDIFIKTCCSNFDDFKTAMVAADHHSLAEKSGVSDEVISAFAEEYNKMQKAVVIFAEEDIDPATAAELHNLSLLTGKRGKEGAGLLCLRRSCNSQGVIDLDLAQSGSENLKGVRNMFVFGEDPLGLAVDKEQTEEFFTGLEFLVVQDFNMTATAKRADLIMPATWAFESGGSYTGSSRVISINEGNYTGPVKHSGIRQMASVLIEMGVKQSVDDIDVHNEMLARISEKSCVSHAFIIADGVDSDPFFRHGCNAVAAQFETQIINAV
;
A
#
# COMPACT_ATOMS: atom_id res chain seq x y z
N VAL A 1 -29.32 3.23 -16.38
CA VAL A 1 -29.49 4.65 -16.77
C VAL A 1 -30.03 4.65 -18.18
N GLU A 2 -31.22 5.21 -18.40
CA GLU A 2 -31.77 5.45 -19.74
C GLU A 2 -31.49 6.90 -20.10
N ILE A 3 -30.99 7.16 -21.31
CA ILE A 3 -30.61 8.50 -21.77
C ILE A 3 -31.48 8.87 -22.95
N PHE A 4 -32.27 9.94 -22.80
CA PHE A 4 -33.17 10.45 -23.83
C PHE A 4 -32.61 11.74 -24.43
N CYS A 5 -31.98 11.62 -25.61
CA CYS A 5 -31.47 12.78 -26.35
C CYS A 5 -32.60 13.45 -27.17
N ASN A 6 -32.35 14.66 -27.69
CA ASN A 6 -33.28 15.41 -28.54
C ASN A 6 -34.69 15.61 -27.93
N THR A 7 -34.79 15.59 -26.60
CA THR A 7 -36.05 15.71 -25.86
C THR A 7 -35.93 16.89 -24.89
N ARG A 8 -36.78 17.91 -25.03
CA ARG A 8 -36.77 19.12 -24.19
C ARG A 8 -37.94 19.14 -23.23
N LEU A 9 -37.64 19.38 -21.95
CA LEU A 9 -38.64 19.62 -20.91
C LEU A 9 -39.47 20.87 -21.23
N GLY A 10 -40.79 20.77 -21.10
CA GLY A 10 -41.75 21.84 -21.40
C GLY A 10 -42.09 22.01 -22.88
N LYS A 11 -41.47 21.23 -23.78
CA LYS A 11 -41.76 21.24 -25.22
C LYS A 11 -42.09 19.85 -25.76
N ASP A 12 -41.16 18.91 -25.62
CA ASP A 12 -41.30 17.53 -26.13
C ASP A 12 -41.84 16.58 -25.05
N VAL A 13 -41.58 16.89 -23.78
CA VAL A 13 -42.13 16.20 -22.60
C VAL A 13 -42.59 17.22 -21.57
N GLY A 14 -43.80 17.04 -21.02
CA GLY A 14 -44.35 17.90 -19.97
C GLY A 14 -44.06 17.38 -18.57
N TYR A 15 -44.12 18.28 -17.58
CA TYR A 15 -44.01 17.91 -16.16
C TYR A 15 -45.09 16.92 -15.73
N ALA A 16 -46.32 17.04 -16.23
CA ALA A 16 -47.40 16.10 -15.92
C ALA A 16 -47.05 14.66 -16.33
N ASP A 17 -46.44 14.48 -17.51
CA ASP A 17 -46.02 13.17 -18.00
C ASP A 17 -44.90 12.59 -17.12
N ILE A 18 -43.91 13.41 -16.76
CA ILE A 18 -42.79 12.99 -15.90
C ILE A 18 -43.32 12.61 -14.51
N ASN A 19 -44.15 13.46 -13.91
CA ASN A 19 -44.72 13.25 -12.58
C ASN A 19 -45.65 12.04 -12.51
N SER A 20 -46.21 11.60 -13.64
CA SER A 20 -47.02 10.36 -13.71
C SER A 20 -46.17 9.08 -13.73
N ARG A 21 -44.89 9.18 -14.08
CA ARG A 21 -43.98 8.03 -14.28
C ARG A 21 -42.85 7.96 -13.26
N TYR A 22 -42.50 9.08 -12.64
CA TYR A 22 -41.38 9.21 -11.72
C TYR A 22 -41.79 10.00 -10.48
N ASP A 23 -41.30 9.57 -9.32
CA ASP A 23 -41.66 10.15 -8.02
C ASP A 23 -40.93 11.47 -7.70
N ALA A 24 -39.74 11.69 -8.30
CA ALA A 24 -38.94 12.90 -8.12
C ALA A 24 -38.10 13.25 -9.36
N MET A 25 -37.66 14.51 -9.44
CA MET A 25 -36.88 15.06 -10.55
C MET A 25 -35.72 15.94 -10.06
N ILE A 26 -34.57 15.85 -10.72
CA ILE A 26 -33.44 16.78 -10.54
C ILE A 26 -33.26 17.59 -11.83
N LEU A 27 -33.30 18.91 -11.72
CA LEU A 27 -33.11 19.85 -12.81
C LEU A 27 -31.68 20.39 -12.81
N SER A 28 -30.96 20.20 -13.91
CA SER A 28 -29.63 20.76 -14.10
C SER A 28 -29.42 21.35 -15.51
N PRO A 29 -30.30 22.27 -15.98
CA PRO A 29 -30.06 22.95 -17.25
C PRO A 29 -28.81 23.84 -17.17
N GLY A 30 -28.05 23.91 -18.25
CA GLY A 30 -26.93 24.83 -18.36
C GLY A 30 -27.39 26.26 -18.66
N SER A 31 -26.50 27.24 -18.44
CA SER A 31 -26.71 28.62 -18.88
C SER A 31 -26.47 28.77 -20.39
N GLN A 32 -27.35 28.20 -21.20
CA GLN A 32 -27.16 28.09 -22.66
C GLN A 32 -27.55 29.31 -23.50
N LEU A 33 -28.19 30.32 -22.90
CA LEU A 33 -28.65 31.52 -23.60
C LEU A 33 -27.61 32.65 -23.48
N GLY A 34 -27.25 33.25 -24.61
CA GLY A 34 -26.36 34.40 -24.63
C GLY A 34 -27.07 35.71 -24.30
N THR A 35 -26.33 36.65 -23.71
CA THR A 35 -26.81 38.02 -23.50
C THR A 35 -26.43 38.89 -24.71
N ARG A 36 -27.39 39.66 -25.22
CA ARG A 36 -27.15 40.62 -26.31
C ARG A 36 -26.42 41.87 -25.80
N LEU A 37 -25.93 42.75 -26.69
CA LEU A 37 -25.18 43.96 -26.30
C LEU A 37 -26.00 44.92 -25.45
N GLY A 38 -27.32 44.99 -25.68
CA GLY A 38 -28.25 45.85 -24.95
C GLY A 38 -28.11 47.34 -25.28
N CYS A 39 -27.44 47.66 -26.39
CA CYS A 39 -27.27 49.02 -26.89
C CYS A 39 -28.17 49.28 -28.12
N GLU A 40 -28.32 50.54 -28.54
CA GLU A 40 -29.15 50.88 -29.69
C GLU A 40 -28.60 50.23 -30.97
N GLY A 41 -29.46 49.57 -31.76
CA GLY A 41 -29.08 48.89 -33.02
C GLY A 41 -28.55 47.46 -32.87
N ASP A 42 -28.57 46.88 -31.67
CA ASP A 42 -28.18 45.49 -31.35
C ASP A 42 -28.78 44.41 -32.27
N GLU A 43 -29.95 44.68 -32.86
CA GLU A 43 -30.67 43.76 -33.76
C GLU A 43 -30.07 43.66 -35.18
N ALA A 44 -29.00 44.42 -35.49
CA ALA A 44 -28.40 44.42 -36.82
C ALA A 44 -27.83 43.05 -37.22
N GLN A 45 -27.93 42.71 -38.51
CA GLN A 45 -27.34 41.48 -39.03
C GLN A 45 -25.81 41.53 -38.86
N GLY A 46 -25.23 40.48 -38.30
CA GLY A 46 -23.80 40.44 -37.92
C GLY A 46 -23.53 40.84 -36.46
N VAL A 47 -24.56 41.06 -35.64
CA VAL A 47 -24.44 41.13 -34.18
C VAL A 47 -25.09 39.88 -33.58
N MET A 48 -24.33 39.10 -32.81
CA MET A 48 -24.87 37.91 -32.16
C MET A 48 -24.20 37.62 -30.82
N PRO A 49 -24.85 36.84 -29.93
CA PRO A 49 -24.20 36.39 -28.72
C PRO A 49 -23.03 35.43 -29.02
N GLY A 50 -21.92 35.59 -28.31
CA GLY A 50 -20.72 34.79 -28.51
C GLY A 50 -20.92 33.29 -28.27
N ILE A 51 -21.79 32.94 -27.31
CA ILE A 51 -22.12 31.53 -27.04
C ILE A 51 -22.90 30.88 -28.19
N ASP A 52 -23.74 31.65 -28.89
CA ASP A 52 -24.49 31.12 -30.04
C ASP A 52 -23.55 30.86 -31.22
N PHE A 53 -22.57 31.76 -31.44
CA PHE A 53 -21.52 31.58 -32.45
C PHE A 53 -20.72 30.29 -32.22
N LEU A 54 -20.27 30.06 -30.97
CA LEU A 54 -19.52 28.85 -30.62
C LEU A 54 -20.41 27.60 -30.71
N ARG A 55 -21.64 27.67 -30.22
CA ARG A 55 -22.60 26.55 -30.23
C ARG A 55 -22.98 26.14 -31.65
N GLU A 56 -23.25 27.09 -32.54
CA GLU A 56 -23.62 26.81 -33.93
C GLU A 56 -22.49 26.09 -34.66
N MET A 57 -21.25 26.57 -34.49
CA MET A 57 -20.08 25.92 -35.08
C MET A 57 -19.92 24.47 -34.59
N GLU A 58 -20.08 24.23 -33.29
CA GLU A 58 -19.93 22.89 -32.72
C GLU A 58 -21.07 21.94 -33.14
N LEU A 59 -22.33 22.39 -33.08
CA LEU A 59 -23.49 21.55 -33.40
C LEU A 59 -23.60 21.23 -34.90
N THR A 60 -23.21 22.16 -35.77
CA THR A 60 -23.33 21.98 -37.22
C THR A 60 -22.06 21.41 -37.84
N GLY A 61 -20.91 21.55 -37.17
CA GLY A 61 -19.58 21.30 -37.74
C GLY A 61 -19.18 22.32 -38.82
N VAL A 62 -20.02 23.32 -39.10
CA VAL A 62 -19.78 24.33 -40.14
C VAL A 62 -18.97 25.47 -39.54
N ARG A 63 -17.81 25.74 -40.15
CA ARG A 63 -16.94 26.84 -39.74
C ARG A 63 -17.26 28.08 -40.58
N PRO A 64 -17.52 29.24 -39.96
CA PRO A 64 -17.77 30.47 -40.71
C PRO A 64 -16.51 30.91 -41.44
N ASP A 65 -16.65 31.33 -42.70
CA ASP A 65 -15.57 31.96 -43.45
C ASP A 65 -15.48 33.43 -43.05
N LEU A 66 -14.48 33.76 -42.23
CA LEU A 66 -14.23 35.12 -41.76
C LEU A 66 -13.11 35.81 -42.55
N LYS A 67 -12.69 35.26 -43.69
CA LYS A 67 -11.61 35.85 -44.49
C LYS A 67 -11.95 37.29 -44.93
N GLY A 68 -11.07 38.23 -44.55
CA GLY A 68 -11.27 39.66 -44.86
C GLY A 68 -12.30 40.36 -43.96
N LYS A 69 -12.75 39.73 -42.87
CA LYS A 69 -13.73 40.29 -41.93
C LYS A 69 -13.07 40.87 -40.69
N LYS A 70 -13.59 41.99 -40.20
CA LYS A 70 -13.21 42.64 -38.94
C LYS A 70 -14.17 42.22 -37.83
N VAL A 71 -13.68 41.45 -36.86
CA VAL A 71 -14.49 40.89 -35.77
C VAL A 71 -14.23 41.68 -34.49
N ILE A 72 -15.30 42.08 -33.80
CA ILE A 72 -15.23 42.67 -32.47
C ILE A 72 -15.88 41.71 -31.47
N VAL A 73 -15.18 41.42 -30.38
CA VAL A 73 -15.72 40.65 -29.27
C VAL A 73 -15.90 41.58 -28.08
N VAL A 74 -17.13 41.73 -27.60
CA VAL A 74 -17.43 42.58 -26.43
C VAL A 74 -17.50 41.69 -25.19
N GLY A 75 -16.54 41.83 -24.28
CA GLY A 75 -16.44 40.99 -23.09
C GLY A 75 -15.00 40.78 -22.64
N GLY A 76 -14.83 40.21 -21.45
CA GLY A 76 -13.49 39.93 -20.89
C GLY A 76 -13.36 38.57 -20.17
N GLY A 77 -14.35 37.68 -20.31
CA GLY A 77 -14.34 36.33 -19.72
C GLY A 77 -13.82 35.27 -20.70
N ASN A 78 -13.77 34.01 -20.26
CA ASN A 78 -13.27 32.89 -21.07
C ASN A 78 -14.01 32.76 -22.39
N THR A 79 -15.35 32.85 -22.40
CA THR A 79 -16.16 32.87 -23.64
C THR A 79 -15.70 33.95 -24.63
N ALA A 80 -15.27 35.12 -24.14
CA ALA A 80 -14.77 36.17 -25.02
C ALA A 80 -13.43 35.76 -25.67
N MET A 81 -12.53 35.11 -24.92
CA MET A 81 -11.26 34.61 -25.46
C MET A 81 -11.50 33.49 -26.47
N ASP A 82 -12.42 32.57 -26.17
CA ASP A 82 -12.83 31.49 -27.07
C ASP A 82 -13.38 32.04 -28.40
N CYS A 83 -14.27 33.04 -28.34
CA CYS A 83 -14.77 33.74 -29.52
C CYS A 83 -13.64 34.39 -30.33
N CYS A 84 -12.66 35.03 -29.66
CA CYS A 84 -11.55 35.69 -30.32
C CYS A 84 -10.66 34.69 -31.07
N ARG A 85 -10.17 33.68 -30.36
CA ARG A 85 -9.26 32.65 -30.91
C ARG A 85 -9.95 31.85 -32.02
N THR A 86 -11.22 31.50 -31.83
CA THR A 86 -12.03 30.86 -32.88
C THR A 86 -12.16 31.74 -34.12
N SER A 87 -12.38 33.05 -33.94
CA SER A 87 -12.47 33.99 -35.07
C SER A 87 -11.15 34.08 -35.84
N VAL A 88 -10.00 34.09 -35.13
CA VAL A 88 -8.66 34.02 -35.77
C VAL A 88 -8.50 32.75 -36.59
N ARG A 89 -8.89 31.59 -36.03
CA ARG A 89 -8.81 30.28 -36.69
C ARG A 89 -9.75 30.17 -37.90
N CYS A 90 -10.86 30.89 -37.90
CA CYS A 90 -11.78 31.05 -39.02
C CYS A 90 -11.29 32.05 -40.09
N GLY A 91 -10.10 32.63 -39.93
CA GLY A 91 -9.45 33.46 -40.96
C GLY A 91 -9.78 34.95 -40.90
N ALA A 92 -10.32 35.45 -39.78
CA ALA A 92 -10.58 36.89 -39.59
C ALA A 92 -9.35 37.76 -39.93
N GLU A 93 -9.59 38.89 -40.59
CA GLU A 93 -8.53 39.85 -40.93
C GLU A 93 -8.01 40.57 -39.67
N SER A 94 -8.93 40.92 -38.78
CA SER A 94 -8.61 41.49 -37.47
C SER A 94 -9.65 41.09 -36.44
N VAL A 95 -9.21 40.85 -35.21
CA VAL A 95 -10.06 40.51 -34.08
C VAL A 95 -9.73 41.46 -32.93
N LYS A 96 -10.74 42.17 -32.42
CA LYS A 96 -10.57 43.14 -31.32
C LYS A 96 -11.47 42.82 -30.14
N VAL A 97 -10.89 42.80 -28.94
CA VAL A 97 -11.63 42.73 -27.68
C VAL A 97 -12.01 44.15 -27.25
N VAL A 98 -13.28 44.41 -27.04
CA VAL A 98 -13.79 45.63 -26.39
C VAL A 98 -14.14 45.28 -24.95
N TYR A 99 -13.42 45.88 -24.00
CA TYR A 99 -13.64 45.64 -22.58
C TYR A 99 -13.70 46.94 -21.79
N ARG A 100 -14.77 47.09 -21.01
CA ARG A 100 -15.07 48.31 -20.24
C ARG A 100 -14.15 48.57 -19.04
N ARG A 101 -13.21 47.68 -18.74
CA ARG A 101 -12.22 47.81 -17.64
C ARG A 101 -10.81 47.55 -18.17
N THR A 102 -9.82 47.50 -17.28
CA THR A 102 -8.45 47.14 -17.64
C THR A 102 -8.25 45.63 -17.61
N GLU A 103 -7.11 45.17 -18.13
CA GLU A 103 -6.72 43.76 -18.13
C GLU A 103 -6.75 43.13 -16.73
N LYS A 104 -6.36 43.87 -15.69
CA LYS A 104 -6.34 43.37 -14.30
C LYS A 104 -7.72 42.95 -13.78
N GLU A 105 -8.79 43.52 -14.33
CA GLU A 105 -10.16 43.17 -13.95
C GLU A 105 -10.82 42.20 -14.94
N MET A 106 -10.11 41.65 -15.92
CA MET A 106 -10.65 40.62 -16.81
C MET A 106 -10.91 39.33 -16.02
N PRO A 107 -12.13 38.74 -16.12
CA PRO A 107 -12.43 37.46 -15.48
C PRO A 107 -11.84 36.23 -16.20
N ALA A 108 -11.31 36.37 -17.42
CA ALA A 108 -10.68 35.27 -18.14
C ALA A 108 -9.41 34.78 -17.42
N ASN A 109 -9.07 33.50 -17.60
CA ASN A 109 -7.80 32.95 -17.12
C ASN A 109 -6.63 33.73 -17.77
N PRO A 110 -5.63 34.21 -17.00
CA PRO A 110 -4.50 34.96 -17.55
C PRO A 110 -3.80 34.26 -18.72
N ILE A 111 -3.71 32.93 -18.72
CA ILE A 111 -3.11 32.15 -19.81
C ILE A 111 -3.90 32.34 -21.12
N GLU A 112 -5.24 32.36 -21.06
CA GLU A 112 -6.08 32.57 -22.25
C GLU A 112 -5.93 33.98 -22.84
N ILE A 113 -5.71 34.98 -21.98
CA ILE A 113 -5.45 36.37 -22.38
C ILE A 113 -4.09 36.47 -23.08
N GLU A 114 -3.06 35.83 -22.51
CA GLU A 114 -1.71 35.81 -23.09
C GLU A 114 -1.69 35.07 -24.44
N GLU A 115 -2.32 33.90 -24.50
CA GLU A 115 -2.35 33.07 -25.71
C GLU A 115 -3.12 33.73 -26.86
N SER A 116 -4.23 34.41 -26.57
CA SER A 116 -4.97 35.16 -27.60
C SER A 116 -4.20 36.39 -28.12
N LYS A 117 -3.43 37.07 -27.27
CA LYS A 117 -2.49 38.11 -27.73
C LYS A 117 -1.41 37.54 -28.66
N HIS A 118 -0.85 36.38 -28.33
CA HIS A 118 0.11 35.70 -29.20
C HIS A 118 -0.50 35.34 -30.57
N GLU A 119 -1.80 35.00 -30.61
CA GLU A 119 -2.54 34.74 -31.86
C GLU A 119 -2.91 36.02 -32.64
N GLY A 120 -2.59 37.21 -32.12
CA GLY A 120 -2.77 38.50 -32.81
C GLY A 120 -4.08 39.22 -32.50
N VAL A 121 -4.73 38.90 -31.37
CA VAL A 121 -5.95 39.59 -30.91
C VAL A 121 -5.58 40.96 -30.30
N ASP A 122 -6.22 42.01 -30.79
CA ASP A 122 -6.07 43.37 -30.27
C ASP A 122 -7.00 43.63 -29.08
N TYR A 123 -6.57 44.46 -28.13
CA TYR A 123 -7.36 44.82 -26.95
C TYR A 123 -7.67 46.31 -26.88
N MET A 124 -8.94 46.63 -26.73
CA MET A 124 -9.46 47.97 -26.48
C MET A 124 -10.02 48.01 -25.04
N PHE A 125 -9.13 48.23 -24.09
CA PHE A 125 -9.49 48.41 -22.69
C PHE A 125 -10.17 49.76 -22.46
N LEU A 126 -10.91 49.86 -21.35
CA LEU A 126 -11.63 51.07 -20.96
C LEU A 126 -12.53 51.60 -22.08
N THR A 127 -13.18 50.70 -22.80
CA THR A 127 -14.16 51.07 -23.84
C THR A 127 -15.42 50.21 -23.74
N ASN A 128 -16.57 50.80 -24.00
CA ASN A 128 -17.87 50.13 -23.93
C ASN A 128 -18.71 50.51 -25.18
N PRO A 129 -19.48 49.57 -25.78
CA PRO A 129 -20.36 49.90 -26.89
C PRO A 129 -21.57 50.73 -26.47
N VAL A 130 -21.95 51.70 -27.32
CA VAL A 130 -23.10 52.61 -27.13
C VAL A 130 -24.15 52.44 -28.22
N THR A 131 -23.73 52.26 -29.48
CA THR A 131 -24.65 52.13 -30.61
C THR A 131 -24.04 51.28 -31.72
N VAL A 132 -24.82 50.37 -32.30
CA VAL A 132 -24.50 49.66 -33.53
C VAL A 132 -25.01 50.46 -34.72
N ILE A 133 -24.14 50.70 -35.71
CA ILE A 133 -24.46 51.45 -36.91
C ILE A 133 -24.51 50.46 -38.08
N ALA A 134 -25.72 50.21 -38.59
CA ALA A 134 -25.96 49.35 -39.74
C ALA A 134 -25.82 50.10 -41.08
N ASP A 135 -25.56 49.36 -42.15
CA ASP A 135 -25.63 49.84 -43.53
C ASP A 135 -27.10 49.94 -44.03
N LYS A 136 -27.29 50.23 -45.32
CA LYS A 136 -28.63 50.41 -45.90
C LYS A 136 -29.39 49.10 -46.01
N GLU A 137 -28.67 47.99 -45.99
CA GLU A 137 -29.14 46.61 -46.09
C GLU A 137 -29.42 45.99 -44.71
N GLY A 138 -29.12 46.70 -43.62
CA GLY A 138 -29.39 46.29 -42.24
C GLY A 138 -28.26 45.46 -41.59
N SER A 139 -27.11 45.32 -42.26
CA SER A 139 -25.93 44.64 -41.72
C SER A 139 -25.02 45.61 -40.98
N ILE A 140 -24.33 45.13 -39.95
CA ILE A 140 -23.39 45.97 -39.19
C ILE A 140 -22.27 46.51 -40.09
N LYS A 141 -21.97 47.80 -39.93
CA LYS A 141 -20.86 48.48 -40.60
C LYS A 141 -19.87 49.09 -39.59
N GLN A 142 -20.39 49.70 -38.53
CA GLN A 142 -19.58 50.34 -37.49
C GLN A 142 -20.18 50.13 -36.10
N LEU A 143 -19.31 50.08 -35.09
CA LEU A 143 -19.67 50.07 -33.68
C LEU A 143 -19.21 51.39 -33.04
N ARG A 144 -20.16 52.13 -32.45
CA ARG A 144 -19.86 53.34 -31.68
C ARG A 144 -19.52 52.94 -30.25
N LEU A 145 -18.34 53.35 -29.81
CA LEU A 145 -17.80 53.09 -28.47
C LEU A 145 -17.71 54.40 -27.68
N ILE A 146 -17.73 54.29 -26.36
CA ILE A 146 -17.41 55.36 -25.40
C ILE A 146 -16.21 54.94 -24.56
N ARG A 147 -15.37 55.91 -24.15
CA ARG A 147 -14.26 55.63 -23.22
C ARG A 147 -14.78 55.55 -21.79
N MET A 148 -14.13 54.71 -21.00
CA MET A 148 -14.43 54.46 -19.60
C MET A 148 -13.26 54.88 -18.71
N GLU A 149 -13.54 55.16 -17.45
CA GLU A 149 -12.56 55.26 -16.37
C GLU A 149 -12.93 54.33 -15.22
N LEU A 150 -11.95 54.00 -14.36
CA LEU A 150 -12.19 53.13 -13.21
C LEU A 150 -12.62 53.95 -11.99
N GLY A 151 -13.84 53.73 -11.52
CA GLY A 151 -14.37 54.21 -10.26
C GLY A 151 -13.97 53.33 -9.06
N GLU A 152 -14.72 53.44 -7.97
CA GLU A 152 -14.49 52.65 -6.77
C GLU A 152 -14.72 51.14 -7.00
N PRO A 153 -14.01 50.25 -6.27
CA PRO A 153 -14.27 48.81 -6.24
C PRO A 153 -15.73 48.48 -5.86
N ASP A 154 -16.31 47.49 -6.52
CA ASP A 154 -17.56 46.86 -6.11
C ASP A 154 -17.34 45.82 -5.00
N ALA A 155 -18.42 45.16 -4.54
CA ALA A 155 -18.35 44.16 -3.48
C ALA A 155 -17.51 42.92 -3.84
N SER A 156 -17.20 42.71 -5.13
CA SER A 156 -16.28 41.66 -5.60
C SER A 156 -14.82 42.14 -5.67
N GLY A 157 -14.54 43.39 -5.27
CA GLY A 157 -13.22 44.02 -5.37
C GLY A 157 -12.90 44.58 -6.77
N ARG A 158 -13.78 44.42 -7.76
CA ARG A 158 -13.57 44.88 -9.13
C ARG A 158 -13.99 46.35 -9.26
N ARG A 159 -13.14 47.18 -9.85
CA ARG A 159 -13.45 48.61 -10.04
C ARG A 159 -14.63 48.80 -10.99
N ARG A 160 -15.56 49.70 -10.62
CA ARG A 160 -16.72 50.02 -11.45
C ARG A 160 -16.29 50.81 -12.69
N PRO A 161 -16.76 50.47 -13.89
CA PRO A 161 -16.50 51.27 -15.07
C PRO A 161 -17.45 52.48 -15.08
N ILE A 162 -16.91 53.68 -15.29
CA ILE A 162 -17.65 54.95 -15.38
C ILE A 162 -17.43 55.53 -16.78
N GLU A 163 -18.50 55.94 -17.44
CA GLU A 163 -18.44 56.55 -18.77
C GLU A 163 -17.76 57.93 -18.70
N VAL A 164 -16.90 58.23 -19.68
CA VAL A 164 -16.31 59.57 -19.87
C VAL A 164 -17.16 60.29 -20.92
N PRO A 165 -18.04 61.24 -20.55
CA PRO A 165 -18.97 61.86 -21.49
C PRO A 165 -18.25 62.61 -22.63
N GLY A 166 -18.76 62.53 -23.86
CA GLY A 166 -18.19 63.23 -25.02
C GLY A 166 -16.94 62.56 -25.62
N SER A 167 -16.64 61.32 -25.19
CA SER A 167 -15.48 60.55 -25.65
C SER A 167 -15.82 59.51 -26.73
N GLU A 168 -16.98 59.64 -27.38
CA GLU A 168 -17.50 58.65 -28.32
C GLU A 168 -16.71 58.62 -29.64
N PHE A 169 -16.48 57.43 -30.17
CA PHE A 169 -15.83 57.23 -31.47
C PHE A 169 -16.32 55.94 -32.15
N ASN A 170 -16.19 55.87 -33.47
CA ASN A 170 -16.64 54.72 -34.25
C ASN A 170 -15.45 53.84 -34.68
N ILE A 171 -15.66 52.54 -34.69
CA ILE A 171 -14.76 51.56 -35.31
C ILE A 171 -15.53 50.69 -36.31
N GLU A 172 -14.85 50.24 -37.37
CA GLU A 172 -15.45 49.36 -38.38
C GLU A 172 -15.57 47.92 -37.86
N ALA A 173 -16.68 47.25 -38.18
CA ALA A 173 -16.95 45.88 -37.77
C ALA A 173 -17.84 45.20 -38.79
N ASP A 174 -17.50 43.97 -39.16
CA ASP A 174 -18.35 43.08 -39.97
C ASP A 174 -19.10 42.06 -39.12
N LEU A 175 -18.58 41.76 -37.92
CA LEU A 175 -19.16 40.83 -36.97
C LEU A 175 -18.90 41.33 -35.54
N VAL A 176 -19.94 41.40 -34.71
CA VAL A 176 -19.82 41.68 -33.27
C VAL A 176 -20.35 40.50 -32.47
N LEU A 177 -19.50 39.95 -31.61
CA LEU A 177 -19.81 38.85 -30.71
C LEU A 177 -19.99 39.38 -29.28
N ALA A 178 -21.21 39.31 -28.74
CA ALA A 178 -21.52 39.71 -27.38
C ALA A 178 -21.19 38.57 -26.39
N ALA A 179 -20.09 38.70 -25.66
CA ALA A 179 -19.61 37.74 -24.67
C ALA A 179 -19.67 38.35 -23.24
N ILE A 180 -20.82 38.92 -22.89
CA ILE A 180 -21.02 39.70 -21.65
C ILE A 180 -21.80 38.97 -20.55
N GLY A 181 -22.21 37.73 -20.79
CA GLY A 181 -22.93 36.91 -19.80
C GLY A 181 -23.79 35.83 -20.46
N GLN A 182 -24.12 34.82 -19.68
CA GLN A 182 -24.99 33.71 -20.07
C GLN A 182 -26.19 33.63 -19.12
N LYS A 183 -27.29 33.03 -19.58
CA LYS A 183 -28.53 32.83 -18.82
C LYS A 183 -29.08 31.44 -19.03
N THR A 184 -29.80 30.92 -18.05
CA THR A 184 -30.49 29.64 -18.17
C THR A 184 -31.85 29.79 -18.87
N ASP A 185 -32.17 28.84 -19.76
CA ASP A 185 -33.50 28.74 -20.35
C ASP A 185 -34.44 28.01 -19.39
N LEU A 186 -35.31 28.78 -18.72
CA LEU A 186 -36.34 28.28 -17.80
C LEU A 186 -37.75 28.43 -18.40
N SER A 187 -37.90 28.23 -19.71
CA SER A 187 -39.19 28.29 -20.40
C SER A 187 -40.21 27.23 -19.93
N PHE A 188 -39.74 26.15 -19.30
CA PHE A 188 -40.58 25.09 -18.74
C PHE A 188 -41.25 25.44 -17.39
N ILE A 189 -40.96 26.60 -16.79
CA ILE A 189 -41.49 26.98 -15.47
C ILE A 189 -43.02 27.01 -15.42
N ASP A 190 -43.65 27.53 -16.48
CA ASP A 190 -45.11 27.64 -16.56
C ASP A 190 -45.77 26.26 -16.71
N ASP A 191 -45.10 25.32 -17.35
CA ASP A 191 -45.56 23.93 -17.44
C ASP A 191 -45.51 23.23 -16.08
N ILE A 192 -44.42 23.40 -15.32
CA ILE A 192 -44.32 22.88 -13.95
C ILE A 192 -45.41 23.48 -13.05
N ASN A 193 -45.51 24.81 -13.00
CA ASN A 193 -46.42 25.50 -12.11
C ASN A 193 -47.91 25.26 -12.41
N ARG A 194 -48.28 25.02 -13.67
CA ARG A 194 -49.67 24.67 -14.03
C ARG A 194 -50.07 23.25 -13.64
N ASN A 195 -49.10 22.34 -13.54
CA ASN A 195 -49.36 20.91 -13.40
C ASN A 195 -48.93 20.33 -12.04
N THR A 196 -48.29 21.12 -11.18
CA THR A 196 -47.90 20.67 -9.83
C THR A 196 -48.97 20.96 -8.78
N THR A 197 -49.06 20.07 -7.79
CA THR A 197 -49.84 20.27 -6.56
C THR A 197 -48.94 20.29 -5.32
N LEU A 198 -47.62 20.21 -5.51
CA LEU A 198 -46.61 20.00 -4.46
C LEU A 198 -45.83 21.27 -4.11
N GLY A 199 -46.33 22.44 -4.51
CA GLY A 199 -45.75 23.74 -4.20
C GLY A 199 -45.68 24.68 -5.39
N GLU A 200 -44.76 25.65 -5.35
CA GLU A 200 -44.58 26.66 -6.40
C GLU A 200 -43.11 26.74 -6.82
N PHE A 201 -42.85 26.60 -8.11
CA PHE A 201 -41.52 26.72 -8.70
C PHE A 201 -41.21 28.20 -9.00
N ARG A 202 -40.12 28.72 -8.43
CA ARG A 202 -39.77 30.15 -8.48
C ARG A 202 -38.40 30.41 -9.09
N ARG A 203 -38.23 31.64 -9.56
CA ARG A 203 -36.93 32.19 -9.96
C ARG A 203 -36.35 33.04 -8.84
N ASN A 204 -35.05 32.98 -8.66
CA ASN A 204 -34.33 33.87 -7.77
C ASN A 204 -34.15 35.27 -8.39
N LYS A 205 -33.57 36.21 -7.64
CA LYS A 205 -33.34 37.60 -8.08
C LYS A 205 -32.50 37.77 -9.35
N TRP A 206 -31.75 36.73 -9.75
CA TRP A 206 -30.90 36.73 -10.94
C TRP A 206 -31.57 36.09 -12.16
N GLY A 207 -32.79 35.56 -11.99
CA GLY A 207 -33.53 34.87 -13.05
C GLY A 207 -33.24 33.37 -13.15
N GLU A 208 -32.41 32.83 -12.26
CA GLU A 208 -32.08 31.40 -12.12
C GLU A 208 -33.09 30.70 -11.20
N ILE A 209 -33.03 29.37 -11.05
CA ILE A 209 -33.92 28.58 -10.18
C ILE A 209 -33.69 28.95 -8.71
N GLU A 210 -34.78 29.21 -7.98
CA GLU A 210 -34.75 29.38 -6.52
C GLU A 210 -34.72 28.02 -5.82
N THR A 211 -33.71 27.81 -4.97
CA THR A 211 -33.57 26.60 -4.15
C THR A 211 -33.23 26.94 -2.71
N ASN A 212 -33.45 25.99 -1.82
CA ASN A 212 -32.86 26.00 -0.49
C ASN A 212 -31.32 25.99 -0.62
N PRO A 213 -30.59 26.95 -0.02
CA PRO A 213 -29.14 27.09 -0.23
C PRO A 213 -28.32 25.92 0.33
N VAL A 214 -28.91 25.04 1.15
CA VAL A 214 -28.26 23.90 1.79
C VAL A 214 -28.74 22.56 1.22
N THR A 215 -30.04 22.35 1.04
CA THR A 215 -30.59 21.08 0.51
C THR A 215 -30.77 21.09 -1.02
N LEU A 216 -30.78 22.25 -1.65
CA LEU A 216 -31.06 22.41 -3.09
C LEU A 216 -32.45 21.94 -3.54
N GLU A 217 -33.35 21.73 -2.58
CA GLU A 217 -34.79 21.56 -2.82
C GLU A 217 -35.38 22.85 -3.40
N THR A 218 -36.25 22.74 -4.40
CA THR A 218 -36.98 23.88 -4.94
C THR A 218 -38.24 24.17 -4.12
N GLY A 219 -39.05 25.15 -4.52
CA GLY A 219 -40.36 25.36 -3.91
C GLY A 219 -41.41 24.27 -4.23
N VAL A 220 -41.06 23.25 -5.03
CA VAL A 220 -41.89 22.07 -5.32
C VAL A 220 -41.21 20.84 -4.71
N ALA A 221 -41.89 20.16 -3.77
CA ALA A 221 -41.28 19.15 -2.90
C ALA A 221 -40.59 17.98 -3.64
N ASN A 222 -41.05 17.62 -4.84
CA ASN A 222 -40.45 16.55 -5.63
C ASN A 222 -39.43 17.01 -6.68
N ILE A 223 -39.03 18.28 -6.66
CA ILE A 223 -38.08 18.86 -7.61
C ILE A 223 -36.88 19.46 -6.89
N PHE A 224 -35.69 19.02 -7.28
CA PHE A 224 -34.40 19.54 -6.83
C PHE A 224 -33.67 20.18 -8.00
N ALA A 225 -32.77 21.12 -7.75
CA ALA A 225 -31.99 21.74 -8.83
C ALA A 225 -30.51 21.92 -8.47
N ALA A 226 -29.63 21.81 -9.48
CA ALA A 226 -28.18 21.91 -9.29
C ALA A 226 -27.48 22.49 -10.53
N GLY A 227 -26.28 23.01 -10.33
CA GLY A 227 -25.41 23.55 -11.37
C GLY A 227 -25.76 24.99 -11.74
N ASP A 228 -25.43 25.37 -12.97
CA ASP A 228 -25.60 26.73 -13.48
C ASP A 228 -27.02 27.27 -13.32
N ALA A 229 -28.03 26.40 -13.40
CA ALA A 229 -29.42 26.76 -13.20
C ALA A 229 -29.74 27.33 -11.82
N VAL A 230 -28.87 27.18 -10.83
CA VAL A 230 -29.06 27.67 -9.45
C VAL A 230 -28.21 28.92 -9.21
N THR A 231 -26.94 28.87 -9.59
CA THR A 231 -25.93 29.91 -9.28
C THR A 231 -25.59 30.84 -10.43
N GLY A 232 -26.01 30.51 -11.65
CA GLY A 232 -25.40 30.99 -12.89
C GLY A 232 -24.10 30.22 -13.21
N PRO A 233 -23.45 30.54 -14.35
CA PRO A 233 -22.25 29.85 -14.82
C PRO A 233 -21.14 29.88 -13.76
N ASP A 234 -20.68 28.69 -13.36
CA ASP A 234 -19.58 28.51 -12.41
C ASP A 234 -18.64 27.39 -12.89
N THR A 235 -17.64 27.05 -12.08
CA THR A 235 -16.75 25.92 -12.33
C THR A 235 -17.52 24.59 -12.34
N ILE A 236 -17.07 23.66 -13.19
CA ILE A 236 -17.61 22.29 -13.23
C ILE A 236 -17.57 21.60 -11.86
N ILE A 237 -16.58 21.91 -11.03
CA ILE A 237 -16.43 21.35 -9.67
C ILE A 237 -17.57 21.84 -8.77
N GLY A 238 -17.93 23.13 -8.86
CA GLY A 238 -19.08 23.69 -8.14
C GLY A 238 -20.39 23.01 -8.53
N ALA A 239 -20.59 22.77 -9.83
CA ALA A 239 -21.76 22.06 -10.34
C ALA A 239 -21.84 20.60 -9.85
N ILE A 240 -20.71 19.87 -9.86
CA ILE A 240 -20.64 18.49 -9.34
C ILE A 240 -20.96 18.46 -7.84
N ALA A 241 -20.43 19.40 -7.05
CA ALA A 241 -20.70 19.49 -5.61
C ALA A 241 -22.19 19.72 -5.33
N GLN A 242 -22.85 20.58 -6.11
CA GLN A 242 -24.30 20.78 -6.01
C GLN A 242 -25.08 19.54 -6.45
N ALA A 243 -24.68 18.88 -7.53
CA ALA A 243 -25.35 17.66 -8.01
C ALA A 243 -25.35 16.56 -6.94
N ARG A 244 -24.24 16.40 -6.20
CA ARG A 244 -24.16 15.47 -5.06
C ARG A 244 -25.17 15.81 -3.96
N ARG A 245 -25.29 17.09 -3.58
CA ARG A 245 -26.22 17.56 -2.55
C ARG A 245 -27.68 17.42 -2.97
N ALA A 246 -28.00 17.75 -4.21
CA ALA A 246 -29.33 17.58 -4.77
C ALA A 246 -29.70 16.09 -4.88
N ALA A 247 -28.76 15.22 -5.26
CA ALA A 247 -28.97 13.78 -5.30
C ALA A 247 -29.23 13.18 -3.90
N LEU A 248 -28.49 13.61 -2.87
CA LEU A 248 -28.74 13.19 -1.49
C LEU A 248 -30.14 13.63 -1.02
N SER A 249 -30.50 14.89 -1.26
CA SER A 249 -31.81 15.43 -0.86
C SER A 249 -32.96 14.74 -1.59
N CYS A 250 -32.79 14.44 -2.88
CA CYS A 250 -33.73 13.64 -3.67
C CYS A 250 -33.84 12.21 -3.13
N HIS A 251 -32.72 11.58 -2.75
CA HIS A 251 -32.73 10.25 -2.15
C HIS A 251 -33.46 10.22 -0.80
N GLN A 252 -33.23 11.21 0.08
CA GLN A 252 -33.96 11.36 1.35
C GLN A 252 -35.47 11.48 1.09
N TYR A 253 -35.87 12.34 0.14
CA TYR A 253 -37.27 12.49 -0.26
C TYR A 253 -37.88 11.18 -0.75
N LEU A 254 -37.22 10.48 -1.67
CA LEU A 254 -37.69 9.20 -2.23
C LEU A 254 -37.76 8.08 -1.17
N SER A 255 -36.91 8.13 -0.15
CA SER A 255 -36.88 7.16 0.95
C SER A 255 -37.89 7.49 2.06
N GLY A 256 -38.60 8.61 1.97
CA GLY A 256 -39.50 9.10 3.03
C GLY A 256 -38.77 9.64 4.25
N GLU A 257 -37.47 9.93 4.15
CA GLU A 257 -36.67 10.54 5.19
C GLU A 257 -36.84 12.08 5.18
N PRO A 258 -36.65 12.77 6.32
CA PRO A 258 -36.59 14.22 6.32
C PRO A 258 -35.46 14.73 5.41
N VAL A 259 -35.79 15.63 4.48
CA VAL A 259 -34.79 16.28 3.61
C VAL A 259 -33.95 17.24 4.45
N VAL A 260 -32.72 16.82 4.76
CA VAL A 260 -31.79 17.56 5.62
C VAL A 260 -30.44 17.67 4.95
N ALA A 261 -29.70 18.72 5.33
CA ALA A 261 -28.34 18.93 4.86
C ALA A 261 -27.46 17.70 5.07
N GLU A 262 -26.53 17.47 4.14
CA GLU A 262 -25.42 16.54 4.39
C GLU A 262 -24.67 17.00 5.65
N PRO A 263 -24.45 16.12 6.66
CA PRO A 263 -23.68 16.48 7.82
C PRO A 263 -22.30 16.98 7.41
N GLU A 264 -21.91 18.17 7.89
CA GLU A 264 -20.55 18.66 7.65
C GLU A 264 -19.55 17.74 8.34
N MET A 265 -18.71 17.09 7.54
CA MET A 265 -17.62 16.28 8.05
C MET A 265 -16.65 17.15 8.86
N PHE A 266 -16.32 16.73 10.07
CA PHE A 266 -15.28 17.40 10.84
C PHE A 266 -13.92 17.22 10.16
N VAL A 267 -13.32 18.33 9.73
CA VAL A 267 -11.95 18.33 9.19
C VAL A 267 -11.09 19.26 10.03
N SER A 268 -10.15 18.69 10.78
CA SER A 268 -9.17 19.47 11.51
C SER A 268 -8.12 20.03 10.56
N GLN A 269 -8.18 21.34 10.34
CA GLN A 269 -7.25 22.05 9.46
C GLN A 269 -6.38 23.04 10.26
N ARG A 270 -5.17 23.31 9.78
CA ARG A 270 -4.23 24.25 10.44
C ARG A 270 -4.71 25.70 10.33
N ASP A 271 -5.36 26.05 9.23
CA ASP A 271 -5.94 27.38 8.96
C ASP A 271 -7.01 27.80 9.98
N ASN A 272 -7.61 26.83 10.70
CA ASN A 272 -8.51 27.09 11.82
C ASN A 272 -7.81 27.74 13.03
N PHE A 273 -6.49 27.59 13.17
CA PHE A 273 -5.70 28.21 14.22
C PHE A 273 -4.97 29.46 13.72
N ARG A 274 -4.29 29.36 12.57
CA ARG A 274 -3.70 30.49 11.85
C ARG A 274 -3.55 30.16 10.36
N PRO A 275 -3.58 31.17 9.45
CA PRO A 275 -3.28 30.95 8.05
C PRO A 275 -1.93 30.24 7.84
N PRO A 276 -1.87 29.23 6.96
CA PRO A 276 -0.62 28.55 6.64
C PRO A 276 0.33 29.49 5.88
N THR A 277 1.62 29.28 6.09
CA THR A 277 2.72 30.02 5.45
C THR A 277 3.67 29.05 4.75
N ILE A 278 4.57 29.55 3.91
CA ILE A 278 5.60 28.73 3.26
C ILE A 278 6.46 28.00 4.29
N ALA A 279 6.67 28.57 5.48
CA ALA A 279 7.42 27.94 6.57
C ALA A 279 6.73 26.71 7.18
N ASP A 280 5.44 26.49 6.89
CA ASP A 280 4.68 25.32 7.34
C ASP A 280 4.88 24.10 6.43
N LEU A 281 5.47 24.29 5.25
CA LEU A 281 5.79 23.20 4.34
C LEU A 281 7.00 22.42 4.85
N PRO A 282 6.99 21.07 4.80
CA PRO A 282 8.15 20.27 5.15
C PRO A 282 9.40 20.70 4.38
N GLN A 283 10.54 20.82 5.07
CA GLN A 283 11.81 21.30 4.49
C GLN A 283 12.31 20.44 3.32
N ARG A 284 11.81 19.21 3.18
CA ARG A 284 12.12 18.31 2.06
C ARG A 284 11.61 18.81 0.70
N PHE A 285 10.68 19.76 0.67
CA PHE A 285 10.18 20.32 -0.58
C PHE A 285 11.03 21.51 -1.03
N SER A 286 11.64 21.39 -2.21
CA SER A 286 12.35 22.48 -2.86
C SER A 286 11.40 23.25 -3.78
N HIS A 287 11.63 24.56 -3.92
CA HIS A 287 10.92 25.36 -4.92
C HIS A 287 11.41 24.97 -6.32
N GLN A 288 10.52 24.39 -7.13
CA GLN A 288 10.82 23.94 -8.49
C GLN A 288 10.04 24.75 -9.51
N LYS A 289 10.74 25.24 -10.55
CA LYS A 289 10.08 25.87 -11.70
C LYS A 289 9.31 24.81 -12.49
N ARG A 290 8.13 25.17 -12.98
CA ARG A 290 7.34 24.32 -13.88
C ARG A 290 8.05 24.26 -15.23
N HIS A 291 8.10 23.08 -15.84
CA HIS A 291 8.46 22.92 -17.24
C HIS A 291 7.40 23.56 -18.13
N GLU A 292 7.83 24.40 -19.06
CA GLU A 292 6.95 25.00 -20.05
C GLU A 292 6.35 23.90 -20.94
N MET A 293 5.02 23.96 -21.16
CA MET A 293 4.34 23.07 -22.09
C MET A 293 4.76 23.47 -23.51
N PRO A 294 5.32 22.57 -24.33
CA PRO A 294 5.54 22.86 -25.74
C PRO A 294 4.23 23.22 -26.44
N LEU A 295 4.23 24.33 -27.18
CA LEU A 295 3.07 24.84 -27.90
C LEU A 295 3.39 24.93 -29.40
N LEU A 296 2.36 24.85 -30.25
CA LEU A 296 2.46 25.28 -31.65
C LEU A 296 2.94 26.74 -31.73
N THR A 297 3.67 27.08 -32.79
CA THR A 297 4.06 28.47 -33.01
C THR A 297 2.82 29.33 -33.31
N PRO A 298 2.81 30.63 -32.97
CA PRO A 298 1.65 31.49 -33.22
C PRO A 298 1.13 31.48 -34.67
N ALA A 299 2.01 31.26 -35.65
CA ALA A 299 1.62 31.14 -37.06
C ALA A 299 0.81 29.86 -37.35
N GLU A 300 1.12 28.76 -36.67
CA GLU A 300 0.48 27.44 -36.83
C GLU A 300 -0.84 27.34 -36.04
N ARG A 301 -1.04 28.21 -35.05
CA ARG A 301 -2.27 28.32 -34.23
C ARG A 301 -3.49 28.82 -35.00
N LYS A 302 -3.35 29.18 -36.28
CA LYS A 302 -4.44 29.49 -37.22
C LYS A 302 -5.12 28.22 -37.77
N SER A 303 -5.26 27.21 -36.92
CA SER A 303 -5.87 25.93 -37.21
C SER A 303 -6.66 25.46 -36.00
N PHE A 304 -7.44 24.39 -36.15
CA PHE A 304 -8.16 23.74 -35.05
C PHE A 304 -7.36 22.54 -34.49
N SER A 305 -6.06 22.47 -34.79
CA SER A 305 -5.16 21.50 -34.16
C SER A 305 -4.98 21.82 -32.68
N GLU A 306 -4.68 20.79 -31.88
CA GLU A 306 -4.32 20.97 -30.47
C GLU A 306 -3.09 21.87 -30.36
N VAL A 307 -3.16 22.92 -29.53
CA VAL A 307 -2.08 23.92 -29.41
C VAL A 307 -1.00 23.39 -28.47
N GLU A 308 -1.39 22.72 -27.40
CA GLU A 308 -0.53 22.02 -26.45
C GLU A 308 -0.03 20.70 -27.04
N LEU A 309 1.29 20.54 -27.17
CA LEU A 309 1.89 19.38 -27.82
C LEU A 309 2.27 18.26 -26.84
N GLY A 310 2.01 18.44 -25.54
CA GLY A 310 2.49 17.57 -24.49
C GLY A 310 4.00 17.74 -24.21
N TYR A 311 4.47 17.16 -23.09
CA TYR A 311 5.88 17.25 -22.73
C TYR A 311 6.78 16.43 -23.68
N ALA A 312 7.96 16.97 -23.99
CA ALA A 312 8.85 16.43 -25.02
C ALA A 312 9.47 15.05 -24.69
N SER A 313 9.43 14.61 -23.43
CA SER A 313 9.97 13.30 -23.03
C SER A 313 9.31 12.76 -21.77
N GLU A 314 9.35 11.44 -21.59
CA GLU A 314 8.89 10.78 -20.36
C GLU A 314 9.64 11.28 -19.11
N MET A 315 10.91 11.66 -19.25
CA MET A 315 11.70 12.22 -18.16
C MET A 315 11.08 13.51 -17.61
N VAL A 316 10.68 14.44 -18.49
CA VAL A 316 10.00 15.69 -18.09
C VAL A 316 8.67 15.40 -17.43
N VAL A 317 7.91 14.41 -17.93
CA VAL A 317 6.64 13.98 -17.31
C VAL A 317 6.89 13.47 -15.89
N ARG A 318 7.93 12.65 -15.69
CA ARG A 318 8.30 12.13 -14.35
C ARG A 318 8.74 13.24 -13.42
N GLU A 319 9.53 14.21 -13.91
CA GLU A 319 9.94 15.39 -13.14
C GLU A 319 8.73 16.23 -12.73
N GLU A 320 7.81 16.55 -13.65
CA GLU A 320 6.59 17.30 -13.33
C GLU A 320 5.69 16.55 -12.36
N ALA A 321 5.54 15.22 -12.52
CA ALA A 321 4.80 14.39 -11.56
C ALA A 321 5.43 14.40 -10.16
N SER A 322 6.77 14.49 -10.07
CA SER A 322 7.51 14.55 -8.80
C SER A 322 7.37 15.88 -8.06
N ARG A 323 6.79 16.92 -8.68
CA ARG A 323 6.50 18.21 -8.04
C ARG A 323 5.31 18.18 -7.09
N CYS A 324 4.58 17.07 -7.02
CA CYS A 324 3.53 16.88 -6.02
C CYS A 324 4.13 17.06 -4.62
N LEU A 325 3.55 17.94 -3.80
CA LEU A 325 3.98 18.16 -2.43
C LEU A 325 3.58 16.96 -1.57
N GLU A 326 2.41 17.00 -0.95
CA GLU A 326 1.93 15.96 -0.07
C GLU A 326 0.41 16.02 0.05
N CYS A 327 -0.24 14.87 -0.01
CA CYS A 327 -1.65 14.75 0.31
C CYS A 327 -1.85 14.69 1.84
N GLY A 328 -3.05 15.03 2.33
CA GLY A 328 -3.35 15.25 3.76
C GLY A 328 -3.12 14.06 4.72
N CYS A 329 -3.87 14.02 5.83
CA CYS A 329 -3.65 12.97 6.84
C CYS A 329 -3.99 11.58 6.28
N VAL A 330 -3.03 10.63 6.31
CA VAL A 330 -3.25 9.23 5.88
C VAL A 330 -4.32 8.51 6.71
N ALA A 331 -4.52 8.95 7.96
CA ALA A 331 -5.58 8.43 8.82
C ALA A 331 -6.98 8.97 8.45
N PHE A 332 -7.11 9.92 7.52
CA PHE A 332 -8.39 10.57 7.21
C PHE A 332 -9.55 9.57 6.97
N PRO A 333 -9.41 8.50 6.18
CA PRO A 333 -10.52 7.55 5.98
C PRO A 333 -10.96 6.79 7.24
N GLY A 334 -10.09 6.68 8.26
CA GLY A 334 -10.31 5.88 9.47
C GLY A 334 -10.07 6.64 10.78
N CYS A 335 -10.12 7.97 10.76
CA CYS A 335 -9.76 8.81 11.91
C CYS A 335 -10.90 8.81 12.94
N ASP A 336 -10.66 8.20 14.11
CA ASP A 336 -11.62 8.18 15.23
C ASP A 336 -12.00 9.61 15.66
N LEU A 337 -11.03 10.53 15.71
CA LEU A 337 -11.29 11.92 16.10
C LEU A 337 -12.25 12.59 15.11
N GLN A 338 -12.06 12.40 13.80
CA GLN A 338 -12.97 12.94 12.79
C GLN A 338 -14.37 12.34 12.94
N ARG A 339 -14.46 11.01 13.05
CA ARG A 339 -15.72 10.30 13.18
C ARG A 339 -16.54 10.82 14.36
N TYR A 340 -15.95 10.79 15.56
CA TYR A 340 -16.66 11.22 16.77
C TYR A 340 -16.91 12.74 16.81
N SER A 341 -16.01 13.55 16.26
CA SER A 341 -16.24 15.00 16.16
C SER A 341 -17.39 15.33 15.21
N THR A 342 -17.54 14.56 14.13
CA THR A 342 -18.68 14.69 13.21
C THR A 342 -19.98 14.24 13.88
N GLU A 343 -19.96 13.06 14.53
CA GLU A 343 -21.12 12.48 15.24
C GLU A 343 -21.68 13.41 16.32
N TYR A 344 -20.79 14.04 17.10
CA TYR A 344 -21.18 14.92 18.21
C TYR A 344 -21.26 16.40 17.84
N GLY A 345 -21.13 16.76 16.55
CA GLY A 345 -21.25 18.15 16.07
C GLY A 345 -20.20 19.09 16.66
N ALA A 346 -18.96 18.64 16.80
CA ALA A 346 -17.87 19.41 17.38
C ALA A 346 -17.52 20.63 16.50
N VAL A 347 -17.49 21.81 17.11
CA VAL A 347 -17.15 23.06 16.41
C VAL A 347 -15.73 23.47 16.80
N GLN A 348 -14.77 23.32 15.88
CA GLN A 348 -13.35 23.56 16.15
C GLN A 348 -13.06 24.99 16.64
N LYS A 349 -13.79 25.99 16.12
CA LYS A 349 -13.61 27.42 16.48
C LYS A 349 -14.37 27.85 17.74
N LYS A 350 -15.04 26.94 18.45
CA LYS A 350 -15.84 27.27 19.64
C LYS A 350 -14.98 27.83 20.79
N TYR A 351 -13.78 27.29 20.95
CA TYR A 351 -12.81 27.73 21.96
C TYR A 351 -11.52 28.16 21.26
N GLY A 352 -11.08 29.39 21.48
CA GLY A 352 -9.78 29.89 21.02
C GLY A 352 -8.69 29.68 22.07
N GLY A 353 -7.42 29.80 21.67
CA GLY A 353 -6.29 29.67 22.59
C GLY A 353 -4.98 29.35 21.88
N GLU A 354 -3.97 29.02 22.68
CA GLU A 354 -2.71 28.47 22.17
C GLU A 354 -2.93 27.08 21.55
N PHE A 355 -2.07 26.72 20.60
CA PHE A 355 -2.05 25.40 19.97
C PHE A 355 -0.61 24.89 19.90
N HIS A 356 -0.43 23.58 19.83
CA HIS A 356 0.88 22.99 19.61
C HIS A 356 1.37 23.29 18.18
N SER A 357 2.62 23.72 18.07
CA SER A 357 3.30 23.91 16.80
C SER A 357 4.66 23.21 16.85
N LEU A 358 4.63 21.88 16.79
CA LEU A 358 5.80 21.02 16.82
C LEU A 358 6.17 20.60 15.39
N PRO A 359 7.45 20.57 15.00
CA PRO A 359 7.84 19.93 13.76
C PRO A 359 7.53 18.43 13.84
N PRO A 360 7.02 17.79 12.76
CA PRO A 360 6.96 16.34 12.70
C PRO A 360 8.37 15.73 12.86
N ASP A 361 8.47 14.63 13.57
CA ASP A 361 9.69 13.83 13.71
C ASP A 361 9.58 12.59 12.80
N ASP A 362 10.35 12.60 11.73
CA ASP A 362 10.49 11.51 10.76
C ASP A 362 11.90 10.88 10.79
N THR A 363 12.64 11.07 11.89
CA THR A 363 14.00 10.52 12.04
C THR A 363 14.02 9.00 12.14
N HIS A 364 12.91 8.38 12.55
CA HIS A 364 12.79 6.93 12.58
C HIS A 364 12.42 6.39 11.19
N PRO A 365 13.10 5.33 10.69
CA PRO A 365 12.96 4.90 9.29
C PRO A 365 11.59 4.36 8.88
N PHE A 366 10.82 3.87 9.85
CA PHE A 366 9.49 3.31 9.63
C PHE A 366 8.35 4.12 10.25
N ILE A 367 8.65 5.08 11.13
CA ILE A 367 7.64 5.72 11.99
C ILE A 367 7.81 7.23 11.93
N THR A 368 6.71 7.95 11.72
CA THR A 368 6.67 9.41 11.79
C THR A 368 5.76 9.83 12.94
N PHE A 369 6.24 10.76 13.78
CA PHE A 369 5.45 11.43 14.81
C PHE A 369 5.05 12.82 14.34
N ASP A 370 3.75 13.05 14.13
CA ASP A 370 3.17 14.37 13.99
C ASP A 370 2.31 14.68 15.22
N LEU A 371 2.99 15.08 16.29
CA LEU A 371 2.39 15.27 17.60
C LEU A 371 1.37 16.42 17.65
N ASN A 372 1.30 17.26 16.63
CA ASN A 372 0.22 18.26 16.50
C ASN A 372 -1.17 17.62 16.36
N LYS A 373 -1.22 16.33 15.97
CA LYS A 373 -2.45 15.54 15.86
C LYS A 373 -2.73 14.71 17.12
N CYS A 374 -1.82 14.70 18.10
CA CYS A 374 -1.93 13.84 19.27
C CYS A 374 -2.96 14.38 20.25
N ILE A 375 -3.85 13.49 20.71
CA ILE A 375 -4.87 13.80 21.72
C ILE A 375 -4.49 13.28 23.13
N LEU A 376 -3.23 12.88 23.32
CA LEU A 376 -2.67 12.39 24.59
C LEU A 376 -3.44 11.21 25.21
N CYS A 377 -4.06 10.35 24.40
CA CYS A 377 -4.86 9.22 24.89
C CYS A 377 -4.04 8.08 25.54
N GLY A 378 -2.71 8.10 25.40
CA GLY A 378 -1.80 7.11 25.99
C GLY A 378 -1.82 5.71 25.39
N ARG A 379 -2.64 5.44 24.35
CA ARG A 379 -2.73 4.12 23.70
C ARG A 379 -1.36 3.63 23.19
N CYS A 380 -0.59 4.51 22.56
CA CYS A 380 0.75 4.19 22.05
C CYS A 380 1.77 3.88 23.15
N VAL A 381 1.71 4.58 24.29
CA VAL A 381 2.55 4.28 25.46
C VAL A 381 2.18 2.93 26.05
N ARG A 382 0.87 2.69 26.26
CA ARG A 382 0.37 1.43 26.80
C ARG A 382 0.72 0.24 25.92
N ILE A 383 0.47 0.29 24.62
CA ILE A 383 0.77 -0.85 23.72
C ILE A 383 2.28 -1.12 23.62
N CYS A 384 3.12 -0.07 23.72
CA CYS A 384 4.57 -0.21 23.73
C CYS A 384 5.08 -0.91 25.00
N HIS A 385 4.44 -0.64 26.14
CA HIS A 385 4.75 -1.24 27.44
C HIS A 385 4.15 -2.65 27.59
N GLU A 386 2.82 -2.75 27.49
CA GLU A 386 2.02 -3.94 27.83
C GLU A 386 2.17 -5.06 26.78
N MET A 387 2.28 -4.72 25.50
CA MET A 387 2.28 -5.70 24.41
C MET A 387 3.63 -5.86 23.74
N ALA A 388 4.23 -4.76 23.26
CA ALA A 388 5.52 -4.83 22.59
C ALA A 388 6.66 -5.17 23.55
N GLY A 389 6.51 -4.79 24.83
CA GLY A 389 7.58 -4.90 25.82
C GLY A 389 8.80 -4.02 25.50
N ALA A 390 8.70 -3.03 24.64
CA ALA A 390 9.87 -2.22 24.26
C ALA A 390 10.15 -1.09 25.27
N ASP A 391 9.13 -0.60 25.98
CA ASP A 391 9.22 0.52 26.93
C ASP A 391 9.87 1.78 26.32
N ALA A 392 9.64 1.98 25.01
CA ALA A 392 10.29 3.03 24.23
C ALA A 392 9.56 4.38 24.25
N LEU A 393 8.29 4.42 24.67
CA LEU A 393 7.45 5.60 24.65
C LEU A 393 6.92 5.95 26.04
N GLY A 394 6.87 7.24 26.35
CA GLY A 394 6.30 7.78 27.60
C GLY A 394 5.66 9.14 27.41
N PHE A 395 5.08 9.67 28.50
CA PHE A 395 4.63 11.04 28.60
C PHE A 395 5.75 11.92 29.15
N HIS A 396 6.02 13.04 28.46
CA HIS A 396 7.01 14.04 28.88
C HIS A 396 6.35 15.39 29.10
N GLU A 397 6.98 16.24 29.89
CA GLU A 397 6.44 17.53 30.33
C GLU A 397 5.14 17.40 31.17
N ARG A 398 4.42 18.51 31.39
CA ARG A 398 3.16 18.53 32.14
C ARG A 398 2.17 19.55 31.58
N GLY A 399 0.87 19.29 31.80
CA GLY A 399 -0.22 20.19 31.41
C GLY A 399 -0.30 20.35 29.90
N PHE A 400 -0.50 21.58 29.43
CA PHE A 400 -0.60 21.88 28.00
C PHE A 400 0.69 21.57 27.22
N ARG A 401 1.86 21.45 27.85
CA ARG A 401 3.12 21.13 27.16
C ARG A 401 3.38 19.63 27.02
N THR A 402 2.47 18.79 27.51
CA THR A 402 2.65 17.34 27.53
C THR A 402 2.80 16.79 26.11
N VAL A 403 3.82 15.97 25.89
CA VAL A 403 4.05 15.30 24.60
C VAL A 403 4.30 13.81 24.81
N ILE A 404 3.94 13.01 23.81
CA ILE A 404 4.32 11.60 23.73
C ILE A 404 5.67 11.52 23.02
N GLY A 405 6.60 10.72 23.54
CA GLY A 405 7.86 10.48 22.85
C GLY A 405 8.80 9.53 23.60
N PRO A 406 9.98 9.26 23.03
CA PRO A 406 11.10 8.66 23.75
C PRO A 406 11.59 9.57 24.89
N GLY A 407 12.49 9.07 25.75
CA GLY A 407 13.03 9.83 26.87
C GLY A 407 13.55 11.23 26.46
N PRO A 408 13.58 12.22 27.38
CA PRO A 408 13.93 13.60 27.03
C PRO A 408 15.27 13.71 26.28
N GLY A 409 15.23 14.32 25.09
CA GLY A 409 16.40 14.52 24.23
C GLY A 409 16.82 13.30 23.40
N LEU A 410 16.10 12.17 23.48
CA LEU A 410 16.34 10.98 22.67
C LEU A 410 15.46 11.00 21.42
N ARG A 411 15.95 10.39 20.34
CA ARG A 411 15.10 9.98 19.20
C ARG A 411 14.58 8.57 19.45
N LEU A 412 13.54 8.16 18.71
CA LEU A 412 13.01 6.81 18.86
C LEU A 412 14.06 5.74 18.52
N THR A 413 14.96 6.03 17.57
CA THR A 413 16.11 5.17 17.20
C THR A 413 17.17 5.05 18.29
N ASP A 414 17.25 6.03 19.22
CA ASP A 414 18.16 5.99 20.37
C ASP A 414 17.57 5.14 21.53
N THR A 415 16.39 4.54 21.35
CA THR A 415 15.70 3.73 22.36
C THR A 415 15.69 2.23 22.02
N TYR A 416 15.01 1.44 22.86
CA TYR A 416 14.74 0.03 22.61
C TYR A 416 13.53 -0.23 21.70
N CYS A 417 13.09 0.78 20.94
CA CYS A 417 12.06 0.61 19.92
C CYS A 417 12.46 -0.50 18.96
N SER A 418 11.58 -1.49 18.80
CA SER A 418 11.81 -2.63 17.93
C SER A 418 11.19 -2.50 16.55
N SER A 419 10.66 -1.32 16.22
CA SER A 419 9.98 -1.05 14.95
C SER A 419 8.80 -1.99 14.69
N CYS A 420 8.07 -2.48 15.70
CA CYS A 420 6.93 -3.38 15.46
C CYS A 420 5.70 -2.68 14.84
N GLY A 421 5.63 -1.35 14.92
CA GLY A 421 4.52 -0.56 14.34
C GLY A 421 3.19 -0.63 15.10
N LEU A 422 3.09 -1.35 16.23
CA LEU A 422 1.87 -1.41 17.05
C LEU A 422 1.38 -0.01 17.50
N CYS A 423 2.30 0.93 17.72
CA CYS A 423 1.96 2.31 18.05
C CYS A 423 1.26 3.05 16.89
N ILE A 424 1.53 2.67 15.64
CA ILE A 424 0.80 3.17 14.46
C ILE A 424 -0.60 2.56 14.46
N SER A 425 -0.71 1.23 14.60
CA SER A 425 -1.99 0.52 14.56
C SER A 425 -3.00 1.00 15.61
N THR A 426 -2.53 1.44 16.77
CA THR A 426 -3.42 1.92 17.86
C THR A 426 -3.72 3.42 17.80
N CYS A 427 -3.02 4.20 16.97
CA CYS A 427 -3.13 5.66 16.95
C CYS A 427 -4.46 6.12 16.34
N PRO A 428 -5.36 6.77 17.10
CA PRO A 428 -6.70 7.12 16.61
C PRO A 428 -6.73 8.34 15.67
N THR A 429 -5.65 9.11 15.58
CA THR A 429 -5.65 10.43 14.93
C THR A 429 -4.60 10.59 13.83
N GLY A 430 -3.81 9.55 13.56
CA GLY A 430 -2.66 9.66 12.66
C GLY A 430 -1.56 10.59 13.18
N ALA A 431 -1.43 10.71 14.51
CA ALA A 431 -0.29 11.37 15.15
C ALA A 431 0.98 10.52 15.10
N ILE A 432 0.83 9.20 15.02
CA ILE A 432 1.90 8.24 14.75
C ILE A 432 1.50 7.51 13.49
N THR A 433 2.26 7.69 12.42
CA THR A 433 2.01 7.07 11.11
C THR A 433 3.25 6.37 10.62
N GLU A 434 3.11 5.60 9.55
CA GLU A 434 4.25 5.06 8.85
C GLU A 434 5.08 6.18 8.21
N ASN A 435 6.41 6.06 8.25
CA ASN A 435 7.33 6.93 7.53
C ASN A 435 7.44 6.45 6.08
N THR A 436 6.68 7.07 5.20
CA THR A 436 6.62 6.73 3.77
C THR A 436 7.37 7.78 2.93
N PRO A 437 8.12 7.36 1.88
CA PRO A 437 8.78 8.31 0.97
C PRO A 437 7.83 9.34 0.36
N PHE A 438 6.59 8.92 0.08
CA PHE A 438 5.47 9.78 -0.27
C PHE A 438 4.25 9.34 0.52
N LYS A 439 3.45 10.26 1.05
CA LYS A 439 2.17 9.88 1.67
C LYS A 439 1.19 9.47 0.58
N PRO A 440 0.76 8.20 0.48
CA PRO A 440 -0.37 7.88 -0.35
C PRO A 440 -1.52 8.72 0.19
N GLY A 441 -2.14 9.55 -0.64
CA GLY A 441 -3.22 10.43 -0.16
C GLY A 441 -4.34 9.64 0.52
N PRO A 442 -5.34 10.32 1.09
CA PRO A 442 -6.50 9.67 1.69
C PRO A 442 -7.39 9.06 0.60
N VAL A 443 -6.87 8.01 -0.04
CA VAL A 443 -7.49 7.30 -1.15
C VAL A 443 -8.03 6.01 -0.60
N GLU A 444 -9.21 5.64 -1.08
CA GLU A 444 -9.76 4.32 -0.78
C GLU A 444 -8.87 3.25 -1.43
N THR A 445 -8.53 2.25 -0.63
CA THR A 445 -7.67 1.12 -1.02
C THR A 445 -8.47 -0.17 -0.97
N THR A 446 -8.16 -1.09 -1.87
CA THR A 446 -8.61 -2.48 -1.74
C THR A 446 -7.69 -3.20 -0.75
N SER A 447 -8.19 -4.23 -0.07
CA SER A 447 -7.35 -5.07 0.80
C SER A 447 -7.73 -6.54 0.72
N PHE A 448 -6.76 -7.40 1.02
CA PHE A 448 -6.95 -8.84 1.22
C PHE A 448 -6.05 -9.32 2.36
N VAL A 449 -6.39 -10.48 2.92
CA VAL A 449 -5.59 -11.13 3.98
C VAL A 449 -4.69 -12.19 3.36
N THR A 450 -3.45 -12.25 3.83
CA THR A 450 -2.43 -13.24 3.48
C THR A 450 -1.62 -13.60 4.72
N THR A 451 -0.75 -14.60 4.60
CA THR A 451 0.28 -14.88 5.60
C THR A 451 1.51 -13.99 5.38
N ASP A 452 2.20 -13.61 6.46
CA ASP A 452 3.53 -12.98 6.41
C ASP A 452 4.49 -13.85 5.57
N PHE A 453 5.11 -13.24 4.57
CA PHE A 453 6.00 -13.88 3.60
C PHE A 453 7.49 -13.71 3.93
N ILE A 454 7.80 -13.16 5.11
CA ILE A 454 9.17 -13.07 5.66
C ILE A 454 9.23 -13.81 6.99
N GLY A 455 8.39 -13.44 7.95
CA GLY A 455 8.42 -13.93 9.32
C GLY A 455 8.02 -15.40 9.45
N SER A 456 8.75 -16.14 10.29
CA SER A 456 8.59 -17.59 10.48
C SER A 456 7.34 -18.01 11.26
N GLU A 457 6.69 -17.09 11.97
CA GLU A 457 5.60 -17.43 12.88
C GLU A 457 4.28 -17.72 12.16
N GLY A 458 4.14 -17.29 10.91
CA GLY A 458 2.92 -17.47 10.13
C GLY A 458 1.79 -16.51 10.52
N ALA A 459 2.14 -15.25 10.82
CA ALA A 459 1.16 -14.22 11.17
C ALA A 459 0.23 -13.88 9.98
N SER A 460 -1.06 -13.67 10.26
CA SER A 460 -2.01 -13.17 9.26
C SER A 460 -1.90 -11.65 9.14
N VAL A 461 -1.74 -11.18 7.91
CA VAL A 461 -1.50 -9.79 7.54
C VAL A 461 -2.53 -9.36 6.50
N ARG A 462 -3.12 -8.19 6.68
CA ARG A 462 -3.94 -7.51 5.68
C ARG A 462 -3.08 -6.55 4.88
N LEU A 463 -3.00 -6.76 3.57
CA LEU A 463 -2.29 -5.87 2.65
C LEU A 463 -3.28 -4.90 2.02
N HIS A 464 -2.92 -3.61 2.00
CA HIS A 464 -3.70 -2.54 1.39
C HIS A 464 -3.03 -2.09 0.10
N TYR A 465 -3.78 -2.03 -0.99
CA TYR A 465 -3.25 -1.69 -2.29
C TYR A 465 -4.25 -0.89 -3.13
N ARG A 466 -3.74 -0.20 -4.14
CA ARG A 466 -4.54 0.46 -5.16
C ARG A 466 -3.94 0.18 -6.52
N LYS A 467 -4.71 -0.45 -7.41
CA LYS A 467 -4.22 -0.99 -8.69
C LYS A 467 -3.06 -1.97 -8.46
N ASN A 468 -1.83 -1.60 -8.79
CA ASN A 468 -0.64 -2.45 -8.65
C ASN A 468 0.37 -1.90 -7.63
N PHE A 469 -0.07 -0.99 -6.75
CA PHE A 469 0.78 -0.36 -5.74
C PHE A 469 0.27 -0.66 -4.34
N PHE A 470 1.10 -1.30 -3.52
CA PHE A 470 0.83 -1.59 -2.12
C PHE A 470 1.10 -0.34 -1.28
N THR A 471 0.08 0.10 -0.55
CA THR A 471 0.08 1.36 0.21
C THR A 471 0.38 1.16 1.70
N GLY A 472 0.13 -0.02 2.24
CA GLY A 472 0.26 -0.33 3.66
C GLY A 472 0.00 -1.80 3.97
N ALA A 473 0.35 -2.21 5.19
CA ALA A 473 -0.04 -3.49 5.76
C ALA A 473 -0.47 -3.32 7.21
N GLU A 474 -1.42 -4.13 7.69
CA GLU A 474 -1.79 -4.21 9.10
C GLU A 474 -2.01 -5.66 9.52
N GLY A 475 -1.97 -5.94 10.81
CA GLY A 475 -2.27 -7.29 11.27
C GLY A 475 -3.76 -7.61 11.10
N SER A 476 -4.05 -8.87 10.80
CA SER A 476 -5.41 -9.41 10.73
C SER A 476 -5.54 -10.55 11.72
N ALA A 477 -6.70 -10.69 12.36
CA ALA A 477 -6.96 -11.81 13.24
C ALA A 477 -6.87 -13.12 12.43
N GLY A 478 -5.98 -14.01 12.87
CA GLY A 478 -5.72 -15.30 12.24
C GLY A 478 -5.52 -16.42 13.26
N ALA A 479 -5.15 -17.62 12.78
CA ALA A 479 -4.93 -18.78 13.64
C ALA A 479 -3.75 -18.60 14.61
N VAL A 480 -2.72 -17.84 14.21
CA VAL A 480 -1.54 -17.55 15.03
C VAL A 480 -1.71 -16.25 15.82
N ASN A 481 -1.92 -15.12 15.15
CA ASN A 481 -2.14 -13.81 15.75
C ASN A 481 -3.65 -13.49 15.89
N THR A 482 -4.31 -14.14 16.84
CA THR A 482 -5.77 -13.97 17.09
C THR A 482 -6.19 -12.55 17.46
N ASP A 483 -5.29 -11.75 18.00
CA ASP A 483 -5.48 -10.35 18.38
C ASP A 483 -5.07 -9.35 17.28
N ALA A 484 -4.80 -9.84 16.07
CA ALA A 484 -4.34 -9.06 14.93
C ALA A 484 -3.00 -8.31 15.17
N SER A 485 -2.19 -8.75 16.14
CA SER A 485 -0.83 -8.21 16.30
C SER A 485 0.12 -8.75 15.25
N VAL A 486 1.06 -7.93 14.80
CA VAL A 486 2.12 -8.29 13.86
C VAL A 486 3.42 -7.61 14.24
N GLY A 487 4.54 -8.24 13.91
CA GLY A 487 5.87 -7.66 14.03
C GLY A 487 6.19 -6.71 12.88
N ARG A 488 7.44 -6.22 12.89
CA ARG A 488 8.00 -5.31 11.88
C ARG A 488 7.94 -5.91 10.47
N GLU A 489 8.18 -7.22 10.33
CA GLU A 489 8.13 -7.95 9.07
C GLU A 489 6.72 -7.86 8.46
N GLY A 490 5.70 -8.34 9.18
CA GLY A 490 4.31 -8.24 8.74
C GLY A 490 3.80 -6.81 8.55
N ARG A 491 4.38 -5.81 9.24
CA ARG A 491 3.95 -4.41 9.11
C ARG A 491 4.58 -3.68 7.92
N PHE A 492 5.86 -3.90 7.63
CA PHE A 492 6.63 -3.05 6.71
C PHE A 492 7.17 -3.75 5.47
N SER A 493 7.15 -5.09 5.42
CA SER A 493 7.67 -5.85 4.27
C SER A 493 6.90 -5.60 2.96
N TYR A 494 5.66 -5.11 3.04
CA TYR A 494 4.85 -4.77 1.86
C TYR A 494 5.55 -3.80 0.90
N ARG A 495 6.49 -2.98 1.41
CA ARG A 495 7.29 -2.06 0.61
C ARG A 495 8.09 -2.77 -0.49
N LEU A 496 8.50 -4.02 -0.23
CA LEU A 496 9.23 -4.86 -1.19
C LEU A 496 8.35 -5.29 -2.36
N LEU A 497 7.03 -5.36 -2.17
CA LEU A 497 6.07 -5.73 -3.22
C LEU A 497 5.93 -4.66 -4.31
N ASN A 498 6.39 -3.43 -4.03
CA ASN A 498 6.39 -2.32 -4.99
C ASN A 498 7.68 -2.26 -5.82
N LEU A 499 8.65 -3.14 -5.58
CA LEU A 499 9.88 -3.20 -6.37
C LEU A 499 9.62 -3.85 -7.73
N PRO A 500 10.34 -3.44 -8.78
CA PRO A 500 10.26 -4.10 -10.09
C PRO A 500 10.61 -5.59 -9.96
N ARG A 501 9.78 -6.45 -10.52
CA ARG A 501 9.94 -7.91 -10.49
C ARG A 501 9.90 -8.53 -11.87
N LEU A 502 10.49 -9.72 -12.00
CA LEU A 502 10.42 -10.57 -13.18
C LEU A 502 8.95 -10.96 -13.44
N ASN A 503 8.51 -10.87 -14.69
CA ASN A 503 7.13 -11.18 -15.09
C ASN A 503 7.02 -12.16 -16.26
N LYS A 504 8.14 -12.49 -16.92
CA LYS A 504 8.23 -13.44 -18.03
C LYS A 504 9.48 -14.29 -17.90
N PRO A 505 9.47 -15.52 -18.46
CA PRO A 505 10.69 -16.31 -18.59
C PRO A 505 11.71 -15.63 -19.51
N VAL A 506 12.98 -15.70 -19.14
CA VAL A 506 14.09 -15.22 -19.97
C VAL A 506 15.17 -16.29 -20.12
N LEU A 507 15.64 -16.47 -21.35
CA LEU A 507 16.68 -17.44 -21.71
C LEU A 507 17.96 -16.69 -22.08
N LYS A 508 19.10 -17.20 -21.62
CA LYS A 508 20.43 -16.67 -21.89
C LYS A 508 20.95 -17.20 -23.23
N GLU A 509 21.18 -16.30 -24.17
CA GLU A 509 21.73 -16.59 -25.49
C GLU A 509 22.88 -15.59 -25.77
N ASN A 510 24.07 -16.10 -26.11
CA ASN A 510 25.25 -15.30 -26.44
C ASN A 510 25.61 -14.22 -25.39
N GLY A 511 25.40 -14.52 -24.10
CA GLY A 511 25.68 -13.58 -23.00
C GLY A 511 24.60 -12.52 -22.75
N SER A 512 23.49 -12.55 -23.51
CA SER A 512 22.34 -11.67 -23.35
C SER A 512 21.06 -12.46 -23.03
N TYR A 513 20.08 -11.81 -22.37
CA TYR A 513 18.80 -12.45 -22.05
C TYR A 513 17.73 -12.08 -23.09
N ARG A 514 17.00 -13.09 -23.56
CA ARG A 514 15.85 -12.95 -24.47
C ARG A 514 14.59 -13.50 -23.79
N GLU A 515 13.49 -12.76 -23.87
CA GLU A 515 12.19 -13.25 -23.39
C GLU A 515 11.71 -14.44 -24.22
N ILE A 516 11.18 -15.47 -23.55
CA ILE A 516 10.55 -16.66 -24.17
C ILE A 516 9.15 -16.90 -23.59
N SER A 517 8.36 -17.77 -24.23
CA SER A 517 7.05 -18.14 -23.67
C SER A 517 7.19 -19.11 -22.49
N PHE A 518 6.17 -19.17 -21.63
CA PHE A 518 6.11 -20.15 -20.55
C PHE A 518 6.14 -21.59 -21.09
N GLU A 519 5.43 -21.84 -22.19
CA GLU A 519 5.35 -23.16 -22.84
C GLU A 519 6.67 -23.59 -23.48
N GLU A 520 7.48 -22.65 -23.97
CA GLU A 520 8.85 -22.91 -24.41
C GLU A 520 9.76 -23.25 -23.21
N ALA A 521 9.64 -22.49 -22.13
CA ALA A 521 10.42 -22.71 -20.91
C ALA A 521 10.13 -24.09 -20.28
N TYR A 522 8.86 -24.48 -20.16
CA TYR A 522 8.47 -25.78 -19.58
C TYR A 522 9.03 -26.96 -20.39
N ARG A 523 8.93 -26.89 -21.72
CA ARG A 523 9.50 -27.91 -22.61
C ARG A 523 11.01 -28.01 -22.45
N LEU A 524 11.71 -26.88 -22.43
CA LEU A 524 13.17 -26.86 -22.25
C LEU A 524 13.59 -27.46 -20.90
N ILE A 525 12.88 -27.14 -19.82
CA ILE A 525 13.12 -27.72 -18.49
C ILE A 525 12.92 -29.24 -18.54
N ALA A 526 11.78 -29.70 -19.06
CA ALA A 526 11.47 -31.13 -19.14
C ALA A 526 12.46 -31.92 -20.02
N GLU A 527 12.88 -31.34 -21.16
CA GLU A 527 13.90 -31.91 -22.05
C GLU A 527 15.24 -32.06 -21.35
N LYS A 528 15.67 -31.05 -20.58
CA LYS A 528 16.93 -31.09 -19.83
C LYS A 528 16.91 -32.12 -18.71
N ILE A 529 15.81 -32.22 -17.96
CA ILE A 529 15.64 -33.24 -16.91
C ILE A 529 15.72 -34.65 -17.49
N LYS A 530 14.97 -34.91 -18.57
CA LYS A 530 14.91 -36.24 -19.21
C LYS A 530 16.19 -36.61 -19.97
N GLY A 531 16.90 -35.63 -20.50
CA GLY A 531 18.09 -35.82 -21.33
C GLY A 531 19.36 -36.17 -20.57
N ALA A 532 19.37 -36.00 -19.25
CA ALA A 532 20.51 -36.30 -18.39
C ALA A 532 20.27 -37.56 -17.53
N SER A 533 21.35 -38.17 -17.04
CA SER A 533 21.23 -39.23 -16.03
C SER A 533 20.75 -38.66 -14.69
N GLY A 534 20.19 -39.49 -13.81
CA GLY A 534 19.56 -39.00 -12.58
C GLY A 534 20.53 -38.22 -11.69
N LYS A 535 21.73 -38.76 -11.46
CA LYS A 535 22.79 -38.12 -10.68
C LYS A 535 23.31 -36.79 -11.26
N GLU A 536 22.98 -36.50 -12.51
CA GLU A 536 23.33 -35.22 -13.15
C GLU A 536 22.29 -34.12 -12.90
N ASN A 537 21.15 -34.44 -12.26
CA ASN A 537 20.08 -33.49 -11.96
C ASN A 537 19.99 -33.20 -10.45
N ALA A 538 19.90 -31.92 -10.08
CA ALA A 538 19.63 -31.48 -8.72
C ALA A 538 18.51 -30.42 -8.67
N PHE A 539 17.59 -30.57 -7.72
CA PHE A 539 16.40 -29.73 -7.55
C PHE A 539 16.39 -29.09 -6.16
N PHE A 540 16.15 -27.79 -6.09
CA PHE A 540 16.16 -27.04 -4.84
C PHE A 540 14.89 -26.20 -4.66
N GLY A 541 14.24 -26.33 -3.51
CA GLY A 541 13.02 -25.58 -3.15
C GLY A 541 13.20 -24.77 -1.88
N GLY A 542 13.02 -23.45 -1.96
CA GLY A 542 13.19 -22.53 -0.83
C GLY A 542 11.93 -22.27 -0.01
N ALA A 543 12.12 -21.90 1.25
CA ALA A 543 11.07 -21.59 2.22
C ALA A 543 10.22 -20.34 1.92
N ARG A 544 10.41 -19.68 0.76
CA ARG A 544 9.49 -18.65 0.24
C ARG A 544 8.32 -19.24 -0.52
N LEU A 545 8.49 -20.46 -1.03
CA LEU A 545 7.51 -21.17 -1.82
C LEU A 545 6.44 -21.78 -0.91
N THR A 546 5.25 -21.94 -1.48
CA THR A 546 4.14 -22.61 -0.82
C THR A 546 4.43 -24.09 -0.64
N ASN A 547 3.73 -24.73 0.30
CA ASN A 547 3.84 -26.18 0.51
C ASN A 547 3.55 -26.96 -0.79
N GLU A 548 2.62 -26.47 -1.60
CA GLU A 548 2.22 -27.08 -2.87
C GLU A 548 3.35 -27.00 -3.90
N GLU A 549 4.03 -25.86 -4.01
CA GLU A 549 5.21 -25.71 -4.86
C GLU A 549 6.35 -26.61 -4.41
N LEU A 550 6.66 -26.65 -3.10
CA LEU A 550 7.67 -27.53 -2.53
C LEU A 550 7.34 -29.01 -2.79
N TYR A 551 6.07 -29.40 -2.63
CA TYR A 551 5.58 -30.73 -2.96
C TYR A 551 5.79 -31.07 -4.43
N LEU A 552 5.45 -30.15 -5.34
CA LEU A 552 5.63 -30.35 -6.78
C LEU A 552 7.11 -30.44 -7.17
N ILE A 553 8.01 -29.69 -6.51
CA ILE A 553 9.46 -29.80 -6.72
C ILE A 553 9.95 -31.19 -6.32
N GLY A 554 9.56 -31.68 -5.13
CA GLY A 554 9.87 -33.05 -4.70
C GLY A 554 9.30 -34.10 -5.65
N LYS A 555 8.10 -33.85 -6.22
CA LYS A 555 7.49 -34.72 -7.23
C LYS A 555 8.23 -34.69 -8.56
N ILE A 556 8.69 -33.53 -9.03
CA ILE A 556 9.52 -33.40 -10.25
C ILE A 556 10.80 -34.22 -10.09
N ALA A 557 11.49 -34.09 -8.96
CA ALA A 557 12.70 -34.85 -8.67
C ALA A 557 12.45 -36.36 -8.66
N ALA A 558 11.35 -36.80 -8.05
CA ALA A 558 10.95 -38.22 -8.03
C ALA A 558 10.57 -38.78 -9.41
N GLN A 559 10.23 -37.93 -10.38
CA GLN A 559 9.91 -38.31 -11.77
C GLN A 559 11.10 -38.12 -12.72
N ALA A 560 12.22 -37.57 -12.24
CA ALA A 560 13.47 -37.52 -12.98
C ALA A 560 14.10 -38.92 -13.06
N PRO A 561 15.07 -39.15 -13.96
CA PRO A 561 15.84 -40.39 -13.97
C PRO A 561 16.45 -40.72 -12.59
N GLU A 562 16.60 -42.01 -12.28
CA GLU A 562 16.95 -42.48 -10.94
C GLU A 562 18.29 -41.91 -10.42
N GLY A 563 18.29 -41.42 -9.18
CA GLY A 563 19.46 -40.85 -8.51
C GLY A 563 19.55 -39.32 -8.52
N ALA A 564 18.49 -38.61 -8.92
CA ALA A 564 18.42 -37.17 -8.81
C ALA A 564 18.37 -36.70 -7.35
N PHE A 565 19.05 -35.59 -7.06
CA PHE A 565 19.05 -34.98 -5.74
C PHE A 565 17.91 -33.95 -5.62
N ALA A 566 17.22 -33.96 -4.48
CA ALA A 566 16.23 -32.93 -4.12
C ALA A 566 16.51 -32.42 -2.72
N GLY A 567 16.56 -31.10 -2.57
CA GLY A 567 16.83 -30.48 -1.29
C GLY A 567 16.43 -29.02 -1.20
N SER A 568 17.01 -28.30 -0.25
CA SER A 568 16.92 -26.86 -0.07
C SER A 568 18.30 -26.36 0.34
N PHE A 569 18.79 -25.30 -0.30
CA PHE A 569 20.06 -24.70 0.10
C PHE A 569 20.01 -24.19 1.53
N GLN A 570 18.87 -23.68 2.01
CA GLN A 570 18.68 -23.28 3.41
C GLN A 570 19.16 -24.34 4.41
N TYR A 571 18.96 -25.63 4.11
CA TYR A 571 19.18 -26.75 5.02
C TYR A 571 20.24 -27.75 4.54
N LEU A 572 21.01 -27.42 3.50
CA LEU A 572 22.05 -28.30 2.99
C LEU A 572 23.04 -28.66 4.11
N ASP A 573 23.19 -29.95 4.39
CA ASP A 573 23.98 -30.58 5.47
C ASP A 573 23.70 -30.10 6.91
N SER A 574 22.55 -29.47 7.14
CA SER A 574 22.13 -29.01 8.48
C SER A 574 20.68 -29.38 8.81
N GLY A 575 19.86 -29.67 7.79
CA GLY A 575 18.45 -29.98 7.92
C GLY A 575 18.15 -31.22 8.77
N GLU A 576 18.99 -32.26 8.63
CA GLU A 576 18.75 -33.52 9.32
C GLU A 576 18.73 -33.40 10.84
N GLY A 577 19.53 -32.49 11.40
CA GLY A 577 19.58 -32.26 12.84
C GLY A 577 18.33 -31.56 13.41
N TYR A 578 17.46 -31.02 12.55
CA TYR A 578 16.19 -30.40 12.97
C TYR A 578 14.97 -31.33 12.81
N HIS A 579 15.11 -32.48 12.16
CA HIS A 579 14.05 -33.50 12.08
C HIS A 579 13.73 -34.02 13.48
N GLY A 580 12.44 -34.16 13.81
CA GLY A 580 12.01 -34.65 15.13
C GLY A 580 11.99 -33.58 16.24
N VAL A 581 12.83 -32.55 16.15
CA VAL A 581 12.93 -31.48 17.17
C VAL A 581 11.64 -30.67 17.24
N SER A 582 11.15 -30.21 16.10
CA SER A 582 10.00 -29.32 15.99
C SER A 582 8.64 -30.01 15.96
N ASP A 583 8.61 -31.35 15.93
CA ASP A 583 7.43 -32.08 15.51
C ASP A 583 6.21 -31.83 16.41
N GLU A 584 6.46 -31.53 17.68
CA GLU A 584 5.47 -31.07 18.63
C GLU A 584 5.87 -29.71 19.22
N ASN A 585 6.23 -28.77 18.34
CA ASN A 585 6.41 -27.38 18.76
C ASN A 585 5.16 -26.88 19.49
N ILE A 586 5.35 -26.24 20.64
CA ILE A 586 4.25 -25.55 21.32
C ILE A 586 3.73 -24.43 20.44
N ARG A 587 2.41 -24.24 20.41
CA ARG A 587 1.80 -23.17 19.63
C ARG A 587 2.04 -21.82 20.31
N VAL A 588 2.27 -20.77 19.53
CA VAL A 588 2.45 -19.39 20.02
C VAL A 588 1.30 -18.94 20.93
N ASN A 589 0.06 -19.36 20.65
CA ASN A 589 -1.10 -19.04 21.50
C ASN A 589 -1.13 -19.80 22.84
N ASP A 590 -0.49 -20.96 22.93
CA ASP A 590 -0.39 -21.74 24.17
C ASP A 590 0.70 -21.23 25.11
N LEU A 591 1.56 -20.29 24.67
CA LEU A 591 2.51 -19.60 25.54
C LEU A 591 1.80 -18.84 26.68
N SER A 592 0.54 -18.48 26.48
CA SER A 592 -0.33 -17.90 27.51
C SER A 592 -0.54 -18.81 28.72
N LYS A 593 -0.34 -20.12 28.56
CA LYS A 593 -0.53 -21.15 29.59
C LYS A 593 0.76 -21.50 30.33
N ALA A 594 1.91 -20.99 29.89
CA ALA A 594 3.21 -21.28 30.48
C ALA A 594 3.36 -20.70 31.89
N GLU A 595 4.09 -21.41 32.74
CA GLU A 595 4.50 -20.96 34.09
C GLU A 595 5.82 -20.21 34.07
N GLY A 596 6.71 -20.51 33.11
CA GLY A 596 8.01 -19.83 32.94
C GLY A 596 8.64 -20.12 31.58
N PHE A 597 9.62 -19.28 31.21
CA PHE A 597 10.27 -19.29 29.90
C PHE A 597 11.79 -19.38 30.02
N TYR A 598 12.37 -20.29 29.23
CA TYR A 598 13.81 -20.51 29.11
C TYR A 598 14.21 -20.22 27.67
N ILE A 599 14.79 -19.05 27.43
CA ILE A 599 15.05 -18.54 26.08
C ILE A 599 16.54 -18.69 25.78
N PHE A 600 16.88 -19.44 24.73
CA PHE A 600 18.25 -19.68 24.28
C PHE A 600 18.58 -18.83 23.05
N GLY A 601 19.51 -17.88 23.20
CA GLY A 601 20.03 -16.99 22.16
C GLY A 601 19.04 -15.94 21.65
N ALA A 602 17.81 -16.35 21.32
CA ALA A 602 16.82 -15.58 20.56
C ALA A 602 16.53 -14.19 21.13
N ASP A 603 16.65 -13.17 20.26
CA ASP A 603 16.19 -11.81 20.52
C ASP A 603 14.73 -11.63 20.08
N LEU A 604 13.79 -11.94 20.98
CA LEU A 604 12.36 -11.83 20.72
C LEU A 604 11.84 -10.38 20.63
N LEU A 605 12.68 -9.38 20.94
CA LEU A 605 12.36 -7.97 20.72
C LEU A 605 12.74 -7.56 19.30
N ALA A 606 13.88 -7.99 18.79
CA ALA A 606 14.36 -7.64 17.45
C ALA A 606 13.74 -8.52 16.35
N ARG A 607 13.62 -9.82 16.60
CA ARG A 607 13.09 -10.83 15.68
C ARG A 607 11.99 -11.63 16.36
N HIS A 608 11.23 -12.38 15.57
CA HIS A 608 10.16 -13.23 16.07
C HIS A 608 9.18 -12.52 17.03
N GLN A 609 8.87 -11.26 16.72
CA GLN A 609 8.25 -10.33 17.65
C GLN A 609 6.86 -10.77 18.09
N LEU A 610 6.14 -11.54 17.25
CA LEU A 610 4.83 -12.08 17.63
C LEU A 610 4.96 -13.02 18.85
N THR A 611 5.98 -13.87 18.86
CA THR A 611 6.33 -14.71 20.00
C THR A 611 6.72 -13.85 21.20
N GLY A 612 7.53 -12.81 20.97
CA GLY A 612 7.89 -11.82 21.99
C GLY A 612 6.66 -11.19 22.66
N PHE A 613 5.66 -10.75 21.89
CA PHE A 613 4.43 -10.16 22.44
C PHE A 613 3.67 -11.12 23.36
N ARG A 614 3.69 -12.42 23.05
CA ARG A 614 3.04 -13.45 23.89
C ARG A 614 3.83 -13.73 25.16
N VAL A 615 5.16 -13.68 25.10
CA VAL A 615 6.05 -13.90 26.26
C VAL A 615 6.01 -12.69 27.19
N PHE A 616 6.19 -11.48 26.67
CA PHE A 616 6.35 -10.26 27.49
C PHE A 616 5.04 -9.78 28.12
N ASN A 617 3.90 -10.11 27.54
CA ASN A 617 2.58 -9.80 28.11
C ASN A 617 2.20 -10.76 29.27
N ARG A 618 3.06 -11.73 29.63
CA ARG A 618 2.81 -12.63 30.76
C ARG A 618 3.19 -11.96 32.06
N ASN A 619 2.17 -11.75 32.90
CA ASN A 619 2.38 -11.39 34.29
C ASN A 619 2.70 -12.66 35.11
N LEU A 620 3.97 -13.06 35.13
CA LEU A 620 4.47 -14.19 35.91
C LEU A 620 5.04 -13.71 37.26
N PRO A 621 4.99 -14.54 38.32
CA PRO A 621 5.73 -14.30 39.56
C PRO A 621 7.21 -14.05 39.26
N GLU A 622 7.86 -13.18 40.04
CA GLU A 622 9.25 -12.74 39.79
C GLU A 622 10.23 -13.91 39.72
N GLU A 623 9.98 -14.99 40.47
CA GLU A 623 10.73 -16.24 40.46
C GLU A 623 10.60 -17.07 39.17
N ASN A 624 9.49 -16.92 38.42
CA ASN A 624 9.20 -17.70 37.22
C ASN A 624 9.33 -16.87 35.92
N ARG A 625 9.84 -15.65 36.02
CA ARG A 625 10.13 -14.80 34.86
C ARG A 625 11.25 -15.40 34.00
N ILE A 626 11.51 -14.78 32.87
CA ILE A 626 12.42 -15.28 31.82
C ILE A 626 13.81 -15.60 32.39
N THR A 627 14.27 -16.83 32.17
CA THR A 627 15.69 -17.19 32.23
C THR A 627 16.24 -17.12 30.82
N TYR A 628 17.19 -16.22 30.59
CA TYR A 628 17.81 -16.00 29.28
C TYR A 628 19.20 -16.64 29.27
N ILE A 629 19.42 -17.55 28.32
CA ILE A 629 20.65 -18.29 28.15
C ILE A 629 21.29 -17.80 26.86
N THR A 630 22.47 -17.18 26.94
CA THR A 630 23.12 -16.55 25.79
C THR A 630 24.64 -16.64 25.85
N THR A 631 25.30 -16.86 24.71
CA THR A 631 26.77 -16.84 24.60
C THR A 631 27.34 -15.44 24.49
N GLY A 632 26.51 -14.42 24.23
CA GLY A 632 26.91 -13.03 24.02
C GLY A 632 26.13 -12.03 24.88
N GLU A 633 26.44 -10.75 24.73
CA GLU A 633 25.66 -9.66 25.35
C GLU A 633 24.43 -9.34 24.50
N ASN A 634 23.26 -9.25 25.14
CA ASN A 634 22.05 -8.72 24.52
C ASN A 634 21.26 -7.89 25.54
N ILE A 635 21.60 -6.60 25.62
CA ILE A 635 21.02 -5.66 26.59
C ILE A 635 19.47 -5.61 26.50
N ARG A 636 18.88 -5.84 25.32
CA ARG A 636 17.42 -5.80 25.13
C ARG A 636 16.75 -6.95 25.85
N MET A 637 17.21 -8.18 25.62
CA MET A 637 16.68 -9.38 26.24
C MET A 637 17.07 -9.49 27.72
N GLU A 638 18.28 -9.09 28.09
CA GLU A 638 18.76 -9.13 29.48
C GLU A 638 17.91 -8.28 30.42
N ARG A 639 17.36 -7.15 29.95
CA ARG A 639 16.42 -6.32 30.73
C ARG A 639 15.06 -6.96 30.97
N LYS A 640 14.70 -7.96 30.14
CA LYS A 640 13.47 -8.75 30.29
C LYS A 640 13.68 -10.00 31.13
N ALA A 641 14.93 -10.48 31.18
CA ALA A 641 15.32 -11.63 31.95
C ALA A 641 15.39 -11.32 33.46
N ARG A 642 14.88 -12.25 34.26
CA ARG A 642 15.16 -12.31 35.70
C ARG A 642 16.60 -12.78 35.94
N GLN A 643 17.01 -13.79 35.17
CA GLN A 643 18.32 -14.41 35.27
C GLN A 643 18.93 -14.53 33.89
N VAL A 644 20.22 -14.24 33.80
CA VAL A 644 21.02 -14.42 32.58
C VAL A 644 22.10 -15.45 32.86
N ILE A 645 22.10 -16.55 32.11
CA ILE A 645 23.14 -17.59 32.16
C ILE A 645 23.98 -17.44 30.89
N ARG A 646 25.31 -17.37 31.06
CA ARG A 646 26.25 -17.14 29.95
C ARG A 646 27.17 -18.34 29.71
N PRO A 647 26.70 -19.39 29.02
CA PRO A 647 27.59 -20.46 28.59
C PRO A 647 28.49 -20.01 27.45
N VAL A 648 29.68 -20.61 27.37
CA VAL A 648 30.57 -20.51 26.21
C VAL A 648 30.08 -21.42 25.07
N SER A 649 29.45 -22.55 25.41
CA SER A 649 28.87 -23.50 24.46
C SER A 649 27.47 -23.92 24.92
N TYR A 650 26.44 -23.62 24.12
CA TYR A 650 25.07 -24.06 24.41
C TYR A 650 24.98 -25.58 24.48
N PHE A 651 25.56 -26.28 23.50
CA PHE A 651 25.61 -27.73 23.45
C PHE A 651 26.16 -28.35 24.74
N SER A 652 27.34 -27.89 25.17
CA SER A 652 28.00 -28.42 26.38
C SER A 652 27.20 -28.10 27.64
N PHE A 653 26.58 -26.91 27.72
CA PHE A 653 25.72 -26.52 28.83
C PHE A 653 24.48 -27.42 28.95
N VAL A 654 23.73 -27.60 27.85
CA VAL A 654 22.52 -28.44 27.86
C VAL A 654 22.86 -29.89 28.15
N ARG A 655 23.97 -30.41 27.60
CA ARG A 655 24.48 -31.74 27.95
C ARG A 655 24.86 -31.89 29.42
N ALA A 656 25.51 -30.90 30.01
CA ALA A 656 25.82 -30.92 31.44
C ALA A 656 24.55 -30.97 32.30
N VAL A 657 23.51 -30.21 31.92
CA VAL A 657 22.19 -30.24 32.55
C VAL A 657 21.56 -31.65 32.44
N ILE A 658 21.57 -32.25 31.26
CA ILE A 658 21.07 -33.62 31.05
C ILE A 658 21.84 -34.64 31.89
N SER A 659 23.17 -34.55 31.90
CA SER A 659 24.04 -35.44 32.68
C SER A 659 23.73 -35.33 34.18
N TYR A 660 23.53 -34.11 34.68
CA TYR A 660 23.10 -33.88 36.06
C TYR A 660 21.75 -34.54 36.38
N ILE A 661 20.74 -34.36 35.53
CA ILE A 661 19.40 -34.95 35.72
C ILE A 661 19.50 -36.48 35.79
N LEU A 662 20.24 -37.11 34.88
CA LEU A 662 20.39 -38.56 34.81
C LEU A 662 21.18 -39.12 36.01
N ARG A 663 22.28 -38.48 36.42
CA ARG A 663 23.11 -38.91 37.56
C ARG A 663 22.36 -38.84 38.89
N ASN A 664 21.43 -37.89 39.02
CA ASN A 664 20.61 -37.70 40.21
C ASN A 664 19.23 -38.40 40.13
N ASN A 665 18.95 -39.17 39.08
CA ASN A 665 17.68 -39.85 38.85
C ASN A 665 16.45 -38.91 38.88
N LEU A 666 16.61 -37.72 38.29
CA LEU A 666 15.56 -36.68 38.26
C LEU A 666 14.68 -36.75 37.00
N GLN A 667 14.94 -37.67 36.08
CA GLN A 667 14.17 -37.82 34.84
C GLN A 667 12.74 -38.34 35.06
N ASN A 668 11.85 -38.08 34.10
CA ASN A 668 10.47 -38.57 34.13
C ASN A 668 10.36 -39.99 33.56
N ASP A 669 10.66 -40.99 34.38
CA ASP A 669 10.67 -42.40 33.98
C ASP A 669 9.33 -42.90 33.42
N ILE A 670 8.20 -42.38 33.90
CA ILE A 670 6.87 -42.78 33.43
C ILE A 670 6.70 -42.33 31.97
N PHE A 671 6.91 -41.03 31.72
CA PHE A 671 6.79 -40.46 30.37
C PHE A 671 7.75 -41.13 29.38
N ILE A 672 9.01 -41.32 29.79
CA ILE A 672 10.03 -41.94 28.94
C ILE A 672 9.61 -43.35 28.51
N LYS A 673 9.12 -44.18 29.44
CA LYS A 673 8.72 -45.57 29.14
C LYS A 673 7.44 -45.65 28.30
N THR A 674 6.53 -44.69 28.44
CA THR A 674 5.23 -44.74 27.75
C THR A 674 5.22 -44.04 26.40
N CYS A 675 6.03 -43.00 26.23
CA CYS A 675 5.92 -42.07 25.12
C CYS A 675 7.21 -41.92 24.29
N CYS A 676 8.35 -42.45 24.78
CA CYS A 676 9.64 -42.28 24.13
C CYS A 676 10.27 -43.61 23.67
N SER A 677 11.15 -43.51 22.67
CA SER A 677 12.00 -44.58 22.16
C SER A 677 13.48 -44.16 22.20
N ASN A 678 14.39 -45.13 22.06
CA ASN A 678 15.84 -44.91 22.00
C ASN A 678 16.50 -44.34 23.28
N PHE A 679 15.80 -44.40 24.43
CA PHE A 679 16.31 -43.83 25.68
C PHE A 679 17.54 -44.56 26.25
N ASP A 680 17.59 -45.89 26.15
CA ASP A 680 18.69 -46.67 26.75
C ASP A 680 20.04 -46.39 26.07
N ASP A 681 20.04 -46.29 24.74
CA ASP A 681 21.21 -45.94 23.94
C ASP A 681 21.64 -44.49 24.23
N PHE A 682 20.68 -43.57 24.26
CA PHE A 682 20.91 -42.18 24.65
C PHE A 682 21.52 -42.05 26.05
N LYS A 683 20.93 -42.72 27.05
CA LYS A 683 21.42 -42.73 28.43
C LYS A 683 22.84 -43.26 28.52
N THR A 684 23.14 -44.33 27.79
CA THR A 684 24.49 -44.90 27.74
C THR A 684 25.50 -43.90 27.18
N ALA A 685 25.15 -43.20 26.09
CA ALA A 685 25.98 -42.15 25.52
C ALA A 685 26.20 -40.98 26.48
N MET A 686 25.16 -40.55 27.21
CA MET A 686 25.26 -39.44 28.17
C MET A 686 26.06 -39.77 29.43
N VAL A 687 25.97 -41.01 29.93
CA VAL A 687 26.70 -41.46 31.13
C VAL A 687 28.18 -41.70 30.83
N ALA A 688 28.52 -42.06 29.58
CA ALA A 688 29.91 -42.16 29.14
C ALA A 688 30.64 -40.81 29.14
N ALA A 689 29.91 -39.70 29.01
CA ALA A 689 30.49 -38.36 29.09
C ALA A 689 30.78 -37.95 30.55
N ASP A 690 31.98 -37.41 30.78
CA ASP A 690 32.36 -36.87 32.08
C ASP A 690 31.67 -35.52 32.34
N HIS A 691 30.87 -35.47 33.41
CA HIS A 691 30.10 -34.29 33.81
C HIS A 691 30.99 -33.08 34.13
N HIS A 692 32.13 -33.31 34.81
CA HIS A 692 33.06 -32.22 35.12
C HIS A 692 33.64 -31.62 33.85
N SER A 693 34.03 -32.45 32.87
CA SER A 693 34.48 -31.99 31.56
C SER A 693 33.39 -31.21 30.80
N LEU A 694 32.12 -31.65 30.86
CA LEU A 694 31.00 -30.93 30.23
C LEU A 694 30.76 -29.56 30.88
N ALA A 695 30.78 -29.48 32.21
CA ALA A 695 30.66 -28.22 32.94
C ALA A 695 31.80 -27.26 32.58
N GLU A 696 33.05 -27.74 32.55
CA GLU A 696 34.21 -26.95 32.13
C GLU A 696 34.07 -26.42 30.70
N LYS A 697 33.68 -27.27 29.74
CA LYS A 697 33.46 -26.87 28.34
C LYS A 697 32.29 -25.90 28.18
N SER A 698 31.28 -26.01 29.03
CA SER A 698 30.16 -25.06 29.03
C SER A 698 30.57 -23.66 29.49
N GLY A 699 31.68 -23.55 30.25
CA GLY A 699 32.12 -22.29 30.88
C GLY A 699 31.23 -21.83 32.04
N VAL A 700 30.29 -22.67 32.49
CA VAL A 700 29.35 -22.39 33.58
C VAL A 700 29.67 -23.29 34.78
N SER A 701 29.57 -22.75 35.99
CA SER A 701 29.86 -23.52 37.20
C SER A 701 28.80 -24.60 37.47
N ASP A 702 29.19 -25.66 38.18
CA ASP A 702 28.31 -26.79 38.49
C ASP A 702 27.10 -26.37 39.33
N GLU A 703 27.26 -25.36 40.19
CA GLU A 703 26.16 -24.80 40.99
C GLU A 703 25.08 -24.16 40.12
N VAL A 704 25.47 -23.47 39.03
CA VAL A 704 24.50 -22.86 38.10
C VAL A 704 23.82 -23.93 37.24
N ILE A 705 24.57 -24.94 36.79
CA ILE A 705 24.04 -26.07 36.02
C ILE A 705 23.01 -26.85 36.84
N SER A 706 23.35 -27.22 38.07
CA SER A 706 22.45 -27.95 38.98
C SER A 706 21.21 -27.12 39.33
N ALA A 707 21.37 -25.83 39.66
CA ALA A 707 20.24 -24.94 39.94
C ALA A 707 19.27 -24.83 38.75
N PHE A 708 19.80 -24.65 37.53
CA PHE A 708 18.97 -24.64 36.32
C PHE A 708 18.25 -25.97 36.13
N ALA A 709 18.96 -27.09 36.27
CA ALA A 709 18.40 -28.43 36.08
C ALA A 709 17.23 -28.71 37.04
N GLU A 710 17.41 -28.40 38.32
CA GLU A 710 16.38 -28.58 39.35
C GLU A 710 15.17 -27.67 39.12
N GLU A 711 15.40 -26.39 38.83
CA GLU A 711 14.34 -25.41 38.58
C GLU A 711 13.51 -25.78 37.36
N TYR A 712 14.17 -26.00 36.22
CA TYR A 712 13.52 -26.40 34.97
C TYR A 712 12.78 -27.72 35.13
N ASN A 713 13.37 -28.72 35.79
CA ASN A 713 12.72 -30.02 35.96
C ASN A 713 11.48 -29.95 36.86
N LYS A 714 11.54 -29.16 37.93
CA LYS A 714 10.42 -28.97 38.87
C LYS A 714 9.23 -28.24 38.23
N MET A 715 9.51 -27.27 37.36
CA MET A 715 8.46 -26.48 36.69
C MET A 715 7.71 -27.33 35.65
N GLN A 716 6.41 -27.56 35.90
CA GLN A 716 5.59 -28.44 35.06
C GLN A 716 5.27 -27.81 33.71
N LYS A 717 5.03 -26.49 33.69
CA LYS A 717 4.71 -25.72 32.49
C LYS A 717 5.86 -24.80 32.06
N ALA A 718 7.05 -25.39 31.97
CA ALA A 718 8.22 -24.71 31.44
C ALA A 718 8.26 -24.80 29.91
N VAL A 719 8.53 -23.67 29.27
CA VAL A 719 8.69 -23.57 27.82
C VAL A 719 10.12 -23.17 27.48
N VAL A 720 10.76 -23.97 26.63
CA VAL A 720 12.04 -23.63 26.00
C VAL A 720 11.77 -22.95 24.67
N ILE A 721 12.38 -21.80 24.42
CA ILE A 721 12.27 -21.05 23.16
C ILE A 721 13.68 -20.84 22.60
N PHE A 722 13.87 -21.10 21.31
CA PHE A 722 15.09 -20.75 20.59
C PHE A 722 14.80 -20.50 19.11
N ALA A 723 15.75 -19.90 18.41
CA ALA A 723 15.71 -19.71 16.97
C ALA A 723 16.86 -20.47 16.29
N GLU A 724 16.60 -21.03 15.11
CA GLU A 724 17.61 -21.70 14.26
C GLU A 724 18.76 -20.80 13.78
N GLU A 725 18.58 -19.49 13.93
CA GLU A 725 19.60 -18.49 13.62
C GLU A 725 20.66 -18.40 14.71
N ASP A 726 20.29 -18.76 15.95
CA ASP A 726 21.13 -18.61 17.15
C ASP A 726 21.58 -19.96 17.71
N ILE A 727 20.85 -21.04 17.41
CA ILE A 727 21.08 -22.39 17.94
C ILE A 727 21.32 -23.37 16.80
N ASP A 728 22.44 -24.08 16.87
CA ASP A 728 22.85 -25.11 15.92
C ASP A 728 22.02 -26.40 16.05
N PRO A 729 22.05 -27.29 15.04
CA PRO A 729 21.24 -28.51 15.04
C PRO A 729 21.57 -29.47 16.20
N ALA A 730 22.84 -29.56 16.62
CA ALA A 730 23.25 -30.48 17.69
C ALA A 730 22.73 -29.98 19.04
N THR A 731 22.81 -28.67 19.31
CA THR A 731 22.20 -28.07 20.50
C THR A 731 20.67 -28.20 20.46
N ALA A 732 20.03 -27.99 19.30
CA ALA A 732 18.59 -28.14 19.15
C ALA A 732 18.13 -29.58 19.49
N ALA A 733 18.89 -30.59 19.09
CA ALA A 733 18.66 -31.98 19.45
C ALA A 733 18.79 -32.21 20.97
N GLU A 734 19.77 -31.62 21.65
CA GLU A 734 19.90 -31.74 23.10
C GLU A 734 18.78 -31.00 23.85
N LEU A 735 18.31 -29.85 23.36
CA LEU A 735 17.12 -29.17 23.92
C LEU A 735 15.86 -30.02 23.76
N HIS A 736 15.71 -30.69 22.62
CA HIS A 736 14.66 -31.69 22.40
C HIS A 736 14.77 -32.84 23.41
N ASN A 737 15.95 -33.44 23.56
CA ASN A 737 16.19 -34.51 24.53
C ASN A 737 15.88 -34.07 25.96
N LEU A 738 16.30 -32.86 26.36
CA LEU A 738 16.00 -32.30 27.68
C LEU A 738 14.49 -32.16 27.92
N SER A 739 13.74 -31.75 26.90
CA SER A 739 12.28 -31.66 26.97
C SER A 739 11.60 -33.03 27.11
N LEU A 740 12.14 -34.07 26.47
CA LEU A 740 11.67 -35.46 26.61
C LEU A 740 12.03 -36.05 27.97
N LEU A 741 13.28 -35.89 28.39
CA LEU A 741 13.83 -36.40 29.64
C LEU A 741 13.01 -35.93 30.85
N THR A 742 12.51 -34.69 30.77
CA THR A 742 11.71 -34.07 31.84
C THR A 742 10.21 -34.16 31.60
N GLY A 743 9.77 -34.83 30.52
CA GLY A 743 8.37 -35.09 30.20
C GLY A 743 7.54 -33.83 29.93
N LYS A 744 8.12 -32.84 29.24
CA LYS A 744 7.46 -31.56 28.91
C LYS A 744 6.83 -31.53 27.50
N ARG A 745 7.13 -32.51 26.65
CA ARG A 745 6.54 -32.65 25.30
C ARG A 745 5.09 -33.12 25.35
N GLY A 746 4.30 -32.74 24.35
CA GLY A 746 2.88 -33.10 24.23
C GLY A 746 1.94 -32.49 25.27
N LYS A 747 2.36 -31.43 26.00
CA LYS A 747 1.57 -30.80 27.07
C LYS A 747 1.21 -29.36 26.74
N GLU A 748 0.02 -28.93 27.15
CA GLU A 748 -0.36 -27.52 27.04
C GLU A 748 0.44 -26.63 27.99
N GLY A 749 1.03 -25.56 27.47
CA GLY A 749 1.83 -24.61 28.26
C GLY A 749 3.22 -25.12 28.66
N ALA A 750 3.66 -26.28 28.16
CA ALA A 750 5.00 -26.79 28.35
C ALA A 750 5.58 -27.28 27.02
N GLY A 751 6.90 -27.32 26.90
CA GLY A 751 7.55 -27.92 25.74
C GLY A 751 8.56 -27.00 25.09
N LEU A 752 8.68 -27.09 23.78
CA LEU A 752 9.74 -26.47 22.99
C LEU A 752 9.11 -25.67 21.85
N LEU A 753 9.60 -24.46 21.62
CA LEU A 753 9.28 -23.64 20.45
C LEU A 753 10.57 -23.33 19.71
N CYS A 754 10.83 -24.10 18.64
CA CYS A 754 11.86 -23.80 17.67
C CYS A 754 11.32 -22.78 16.65
N LEU A 755 11.86 -21.57 16.66
CA LEU A 755 11.56 -20.51 15.71
C LEU A 755 12.42 -20.70 14.46
N ARG A 756 11.76 -20.79 13.30
CA ARG A 756 12.40 -21.13 12.02
C ARG A 756 13.03 -19.91 11.34
N ARG A 757 13.92 -20.12 10.36
CA ARG A 757 14.60 -19.03 9.63
C ARG A 757 13.73 -18.21 8.66
N SER A 758 12.63 -18.77 8.15
CA SER A 758 11.80 -18.12 7.12
C SER A 758 10.34 -18.58 7.20
N CYS A 759 9.45 -17.86 6.50
CA CYS A 759 7.99 -18.00 6.56
C CYS A 759 7.45 -19.42 6.35
N ASN A 760 8.08 -20.23 5.49
CA ASN A 760 7.67 -21.61 5.24
C ASN A 760 8.79 -22.64 5.45
N SER A 761 9.75 -22.34 6.33
CA SER A 761 10.88 -23.23 6.60
C SER A 761 10.47 -24.56 7.24
N GLN A 762 9.33 -24.62 7.94
CA GLN A 762 8.76 -25.88 8.40
C GLN A 762 8.20 -26.70 7.23
N GLY A 763 7.61 -26.05 6.21
CA GLY A 763 7.13 -26.72 5.00
C GLY A 763 8.24 -27.46 4.25
N VAL A 764 9.44 -26.87 4.17
CA VAL A 764 10.63 -27.52 3.57
C VAL A 764 11.00 -28.82 4.28
N ILE A 765 10.90 -28.83 5.62
CA ILE A 765 11.14 -30.02 6.45
C ILE A 765 10.01 -31.05 6.26
N ASP A 766 8.75 -30.61 6.39
CA ASP A 766 7.57 -31.48 6.33
C ASP A 766 7.43 -32.20 4.97
N LEU A 767 7.96 -31.61 3.90
CA LEU A 767 7.96 -32.12 2.53
C LEU A 767 9.26 -32.80 2.11
N ASP A 768 10.10 -33.18 3.07
CA ASP A 768 11.33 -33.97 2.90
C ASP A 768 12.38 -33.30 1.99
N LEU A 769 12.45 -31.96 1.95
CA LEU A 769 13.47 -31.21 1.20
C LEU A 769 14.63 -30.71 2.08
N ALA A 770 14.53 -30.86 3.40
CA ALA A 770 15.63 -30.58 4.32
C ALA A 770 16.60 -31.77 4.40
N GLN A 771 17.37 -31.98 3.32
CA GLN A 771 18.27 -33.12 3.14
C GLN A 771 19.75 -32.72 3.29
N SER A 772 20.54 -33.61 3.89
CA SER A 772 22.00 -33.59 3.77
C SER A 772 22.41 -34.15 2.41
N GLY A 773 23.54 -33.71 1.87
CA GLY A 773 24.06 -34.25 0.63
C GLY A 773 24.82 -33.28 -0.26
N SER A 774 25.54 -32.29 0.28
CA SER A 774 26.36 -31.40 -0.56
C SER A 774 27.37 -32.17 -1.43
N GLU A 775 27.82 -33.34 -1.00
CA GLU A 775 28.67 -34.24 -1.78
C GLU A 775 27.98 -34.79 -3.04
N ASN A 776 26.64 -34.91 -3.03
CA ASN A 776 25.85 -35.35 -4.18
C ASN A 776 25.75 -34.28 -5.26
N LEU A 777 26.21 -33.05 -4.99
CA LEU A 777 26.31 -31.99 -6.00
C LEU A 777 27.51 -32.17 -6.93
N LYS A 778 28.47 -33.02 -6.56
CA LYS A 778 29.61 -33.35 -7.44
C LYS A 778 29.13 -34.15 -8.65
N GLY A 779 29.33 -33.57 -9.84
CA GLY A 779 28.95 -34.19 -11.10
C GLY A 779 27.53 -33.85 -11.57
N VAL A 780 26.81 -32.99 -10.85
CA VAL A 780 25.57 -32.39 -11.34
C VAL A 780 25.87 -31.55 -12.58
N ARG A 781 25.04 -31.71 -13.62
CA ARG A 781 25.10 -30.92 -14.86
C ARG A 781 23.90 -30.01 -15.03
N ASN A 782 22.74 -30.41 -14.52
CA ASN A 782 21.53 -29.58 -14.53
C ASN A 782 21.11 -29.27 -13.10
N MET A 783 20.95 -27.98 -12.80
CA MET A 783 20.49 -27.54 -11.50
C MET A 783 19.24 -26.66 -11.64
N PHE A 784 18.24 -26.94 -10.82
CA PHE A 784 16.95 -26.24 -10.82
C PHE A 784 16.70 -25.63 -9.44
N VAL A 785 16.87 -24.32 -9.32
CA VAL A 785 16.80 -23.59 -8.06
C VAL A 785 15.53 -22.74 -8.02
N PHE A 786 14.63 -23.05 -7.10
CA PHE A 786 13.33 -22.38 -6.98
C PHE A 786 13.23 -21.65 -5.64
N GLY A 787 13.09 -20.32 -5.69
CA GLY A 787 12.84 -19.51 -4.50
C GLY A 787 14.03 -19.36 -3.55
N GLU A 788 15.27 -19.53 -4.02
CA GLU A 788 16.51 -19.41 -3.22
C GLU A 788 17.60 -18.59 -3.96
N ASP A 789 18.47 -17.91 -3.20
CA ASP A 789 19.64 -17.17 -3.72
C ASP A 789 20.96 -17.59 -3.05
N PRO A 790 21.44 -18.83 -3.26
CA PRO A 790 22.63 -19.36 -2.60
C PRO A 790 23.90 -18.56 -2.91
N LEU A 791 24.12 -18.11 -4.15
CA LEU A 791 25.30 -17.31 -4.50
C LEU A 791 25.29 -15.91 -3.86
N GLY A 792 24.10 -15.32 -3.69
CA GLY A 792 23.96 -14.00 -3.09
C GLY A 792 24.12 -14.01 -1.57
N LEU A 793 23.78 -15.13 -0.93
CA LEU A 793 23.65 -15.24 0.52
C LEU A 793 24.62 -16.24 1.17
N ALA A 794 25.56 -16.78 0.39
CA ALA A 794 26.65 -17.62 0.88
C ALA A 794 27.46 -16.94 2.00
N VAL A 795 27.73 -17.71 3.06
CA VAL A 795 28.71 -17.35 4.09
C VAL A 795 30.12 -17.47 3.51
N ASP A 796 30.42 -18.60 2.87
CA ASP A 796 31.63 -18.81 2.07
C ASP A 796 31.27 -18.87 0.57
N LYS A 797 31.65 -17.81 -0.15
CA LYS A 797 31.36 -17.68 -1.58
C LYS A 797 32.20 -18.62 -2.43
N GLU A 798 33.45 -18.87 -2.05
CA GLU A 798 34.33 -19.74 -2.85
C GLU A 798 33.83 -21.17 -2.79
N GLN A 799 33.51 -21.64 -1.58
CA GLN A 799 32.92 -22.96 -1.39
C GLN A 799 31.57 -23.12 -2.12
N THR A 800 30.71 -22.10 -2.05
CA THR A 800 29.41 -22.15 -2.72
C THR A 800 29.55 -22.17 -4.24
N GLU A 801 30.50 -21.43 -4.82
CA GLU A 801 30.76 -21.44 -6.27
C GLU A 801 31.18 -22.82 -6.79
N GLU A 802 31.80 -23.66 -5.95
CA GLU A 802 32.10 -25.04 -6.31
C GLU A 802 30.82 -25.85 -6.63
N PHE A 803 29.71 -25.60 -5.93
CA PHE A 803 28.42 -26.27 -6.20
C PHE A 803 27.85 -25.93 -7.58
N PHE A 804 28.26 -24.81 -8.18
CA PHE A 804 27.80 -24.35 -9.50
C PHE A 804 28.82 -24.61 -10.62
N THR A 805 29.94 -25.27 -10.31
CA THR A 805 30.99 -25.57 -11.30
C THR A 805 30.64 -26.80 -12.12
N GLY A 806 30.78 -26.71 -13.44
CA GLY A 806 30.53 -27.84 -14.35
C GLY A 806 29.07 -28.02 -14.78
N LEU A 807 28.17 -27.12 -14.37
CA LEU A 807 26.79 -27.08 -14.84
C LEU A 807 26.73 -26.79 -16.36
N GLU A 808 25.95 -27.59 -17.08
CA GLU A 808 25.56 -27.37 -18.48
C GLU A 808 24.25 -26.58 -18.59
N PHE A 809 23.42 -26.60 -17.55
CA PHE A 809 22.16 -25.87 -17.52
C PHE A 809 21.73 -25.51 -16.09
N LEU A 810 21.52 -24.22 -15.83
CA LEU A 810 21.00 -23.70 -14.57
C LEU A 810 19.65 -23.00 -14.79
N VAL A 811 18.64 -23.46 -14.07
CA VAL A 811 17.32 -22.80 -13.98
C VAL A 811 17.20 -22.11 -12.63
N VAL A 812 16.76 -20.85 -12.63
CA VAL A 812 16.44 -20.12 -11.40
C VAL A 812 15.03 -19.56 -11.51
N GLN A 813 14.18 -19.83 -10.51
CA GLN A 813 12.91 -19.13 -10.33
C GLN A 813 12.99 -18.19 -9.14
N ASP A 814 12.83 -16.89 -9.38
CA ASP A 814 12.85 -15.88 -8.31
C ASP A 814 11.99 -14.66 -8.70
N PHE A 815 11.74 -13.77 -7.74
CA PHE A 815 11.01 -12.52 -7.94
C PHE A 815 11.85 -11.51 -8.71
N ASN A 816 13.15 -11.44 -8.43
CA ASN A 816 14.06 -10.42 -8.92
C ASN A 816 15.32 -11.04 -9.54
N MET A 817 16.11 -10.22 -10.23
CA MET A 817 17.41 -10.62 -10.78
C MET A 817 18.48 -10.74 -9.67
N THR A 818 18.41 -11.81 -8.89
CA THR A 818 19.33 -12.16 -7.79
C THR A 818 20.73 -12.54 -8.29
N ALA A 819 21.70 -12.73 -7.38
CA ALA A 819 23.05 -13.15 -7.76
C ALA A 819 23.02 -14.53 -8.45
N THR A 820 22.22 -15.46 -7.91
CA THR A 820 22.00 -16.78 -8.52
C THR A 820 21.26 -16.66 -9.85
N ALA A 821 20.23 -15.83 -9.97
CA ALA A 821 19.52 -15.62 -11.24
C ALA A 821 20.42 -15.09 -12.36
N LYS A 822 21.36 -14.17 -12.06
CA LYS A 822 22.33 -13.66 -13.05
C LYS A 822 23.27 -14.73 -13.60
N ARG A 823 23.46 -15.83 -12.86
CA ARG A 823 24.26 -16.97 -13.29
C ARG A 823 23.46 -17.91 -14.19
N ALA A 824 22.15 -17.96 -14.05
CA ALA A 824 21.26 -18.91 -14.71
C ALA A 824 21.21 -18.77 -16.24
N ASP A 825 20.99 -19.91 -16.88
CA ASP A 825 20.72 -20.03 -18.31
C ASP A 825 19.25 -19.75 -18.62
N LEU A 826 18.34 -20.22 -17.76
CA LEU A 826 16.92 -19.92 -17.83
C LEU A 826 16.44 -19.33 -16.50
N ILE A 827 15.75 -18.20 -16.57
CA ILE A 827 15.17 -17.55 -15.40
C ILE A 827 13.65 -17.56 -15.54
N MET A 828 12.98 -18.08 -14.51
CA MET A 828 11.54 -18.14 -14.40
C MET A 828 11.04 -17.09 -13.39
N PRO A 829 9.91 -16.41 -13.63
CA PRO A 829 9.34 -15.47 -12.68
C PRO A 829 8.61 -16.21 -11.54
N ALA A 830 8.97 -15.93 -10.28
CA ALA A 830 8.25 -16.44 -9.11
C ALA A 830 6.97 -15.62 -8.81
N THR A 831 6.03 -16.25 -8.11
CA THR A 831 4.78 -15.63 -7.65
C THR A 831 4.67 -15.70 -6.13
N TRP A 832 4.00 -14.73 -5.54
CA TRP A 832 3.76 -14.74 -4.09
C TRP A 832 2.67 -15.76 -3.74
N ALA A 833 2.60 -16.22 -2.49
CA ALA A 833 1.53 -17.13 -2.07
C ALA A 833 0.13 -16.52 -2.27
N PHE A 834 -0.04 -15.22 -2.01
CA PHE A 834 -1.31 -14.52 -2.27
C PHE A 834 -1.63 -14.30 -3.76
N GLU A 835 -0.71 -14.60 -4.66
CA GLU A 835 -0.94 -14.65 -6.13
C GLU A 835 -1.19 -16.07 -6.62
N SER A 836 -0.57 -17.05 -5.98
CA SER A 836 -0.55 -18.44 -6.42
C SER A 836 -1.68 -19.28 -5.84
N GLY A 837 -2.18 -18.90 -4.67
CA GLY A 837 -2.90 -19.82 -3.79
C GLY A 837 -1.92 -20.64 -2.93
N GLY A 838 -2.42 -21.67 -2.25
CA GLY A 838 -1.61 -22.62 -1.49
C GLY A 838 -1.45 -22.30 0.00
N SER A 839 -0.43 -22.85 0.64
CA SER A 839 -0.29 -22.83 2.09
C SER A 839 1.16 -22.67 2.57
N TYR A 840 1.30 -22.11 3.78
CA TYR A 840 2.56 -22.06 4.53
C TYR A 840 2.40 -22.76 5.87
N THR A 841 3.45 -23.46 6.30
CA THR A 841 3.57 -24.02 7.65
C THR A 841 4.53 -23.15 8.46
N GLY A 842 4.00 -22.43 9.46
CA GLY A 842 4.81 -21.60 10.36
C GLY A 842 5.48 -22.41 11.48
N SER A 843 6.27 -21.74 12.31
CA SER A 843 7.04 -22.33 13.42
C SER A 843 6.16 -23.07 14.45
N SER A 844 4.90 -22.64 14.63
CA SER A 844 3.92 -23.35 15.50
C SER A 844 3.27 -24.59 14.86
N ARG A 845 3.75 -25.03 13.68
CA ARG A 845 3.13 -26.05 12.83
C ARG A 845 1.68 -25.77 12.44
N VAL A 846 1.29 -24.50 12.46
CA VAL A 846 0.00 -24.06 11.94
C VAL A 846 0.14 -23.90 10.43
N ILE A 847 -0.73 -24.58 9.68
CA ILE A 847 -0.84 -24.43 8.23
C ILE A 847 -1.78 -23.25 7.95
N SER A 848 -1.22 -22.17 7.42
CA SER A 848 -1.95 -20.98 6.99
C SER A 848 -2.27 -21.05 5.51
N ILE A 849 -3.54 -20.92 5.15
CA ILE A 849 -4.02 -20.97 3.76
C ILE A 849 -4.00 -19.56 3.15
N ASN A 850 -3.56 -19.46 1.89
CA ASN A 850 -3.58 -18.24 1.09
C ASN A 850 -4.51 -18.46 -0.12
N GLU A 851 -5.50 -17.59 -0.29
CA GLU A 851 -6.60 -17.79 -1.24
C GLU A 851 -6.31 -17.29 -2.68
N GLY A 852 -5.10 -16.81 -2.99
CA GLY A 852 -4.79 -16.32 -4.35
C GLY A 852 -5.56 -15.04 -4.74
N ASN A 853 -5.94 -14.20 -3.77
CA ASN A 853 -6.86 -13.07 -3.94
C ASN A 853 -6.29 -11.84 -4.70
N TYR A 854 -5.07 -11.92 -5.25
CA TYR A 854 -4.44 -10.81 -5.95
C TYR A 854 -3.83 -11.24 -7.29
N THR A 855 -4.22 -10.55 -8.36
CA THR A 855 -3.65 -10.77 -9.70
C THR A 855 -2.41 -9.91 -9.92
N GLY A 856 -1.23 -10.52 -9.79
CA GLY A 856 0.05 -9.88 -10.09
C GLY A 856 0.45 -9.89 -11.58
N PRO A 857 1.57 -9.24 -11.95
CA PRO A 857 2.07 -9.21 -13.34
C PRO A 857 2.54 -10.56 -13.93
N VAL A 858 2.70 -11.62 -13.14
CA VAL A 858 3.14 -12.94 -13.64
C VAL A 858 1.94 -13.74 -14.14
N LYS A 859 1.98 -14.21 -15.39
CA LYS A 859 0.83 -14.87 -16.04
C LYS A 859 0.47 -16.23 -15.43
N HIS A 860 1.45 -17.07 -15.11
CA HIS A 860 1.24 -18.42 -14.58
C HIS A 860 1.77 -18.50 -13.13
N SER A 861 0.94 -18.94 -12.18
CA SER A 861 1.33 -19.17 -10.79
C SER A 861 2.47 -20.19 -10.70
N GLY A 862 3.28 -20.15 -9.65
CA GLY A 862 4.38 -21.08 -9.44
C GLY A 862 3.89 -22.54 -9.35
N ILE A 863 2.74 -22.78 -8.70
CA ILE A 863 2.05 -24.09 -8.71
C ILE A 863 1.80 -24.54 -10.17
N ARG A 864 1.20 -23.67 -10.99
CA ARG A 864 0.94 -23.97 -12.41
C ARG A 864 2.24 -24.18 -13.20
N GLN A 865 3.29 -23.41 -12.92
CA GLN A 865 4.59 -23.56 -13.58
C GLN A 865 5.17 -24.96 -13.32
N MET A 866 5.25 -25.39 -12.05
CA MET A 866 5.79 -26.72 -11.70
C MET A 866 4.90 -27.86 -12.21
N ALA A 867 3.58 -27.72 -12.09
CA ALA A 867 2.63 -28.69 -12.62
C ALA A 867 2.76 -28.84 -14.15
N SER A 868 3.01 -27.75 -14.86
CA SER A 868 3.18 -27.77 -16.32
C SER A 868 4.50 -28.44 -16.73
N VAL A 869 5.57 -28.29 -15.95
CA VAL A 869 6.81 -29.05 -16.16
C VAL A 869 6.56 -30.56 -16.02
N LEU A 870 5.80 -30.99 -15.00
CA LEU A 870 5.40 -32.41 -14.85
C LEU A 870 4.59 -32.91 -16.05
N ILE A 871 3.69 -32.10 -16.59
CA ILE A 871 2.91 -32.45 -17.79
C ILE A 871 3.82 -32.62 -19.01
N GLU A 872 4.79 -31.72 -19.24
CA GLU A 872 5.80 -31.87 -20.30
C GLU A 872 6.75 -33.07 -20.04
N MET A 873 6.91 -33.44 -18.76
CA MET A 873 7.56 -34.69 -18.39
C MET A 873 6.71 -35.95 -18.68
N GLY A 874 5.45 -35.80 -19.07
CA GLY A 874 4.53 -36.91 -19.37
C GLY A 874 3.79 -37.44 -18.14
N VAL A 875 3.83 -36.72 -17.03
CA VAL A 875 3.16 -37.07 -15.77
C VAL A 875 1.74 -36.50 -15.77
N LYS A 876 0.76 -37.30 -15.36
CA LYS A 876 -0.61 -36.81 -15.16
C LYS A 876 -0.63 -35.92 -13.91
N GLN A 877 -0.81 -34.61 -14.11
CA GLN A 877 -0.81 -33.62 -13.04
C GLN A 877 -1.93 -32.59 -13.27
N SER A 878 -2.63 -32.19 -12.21
CA SER A 878 -3.53 -31.04 -12.26
C SER A 878 -2.75 -29.73 -12.12
N VAL A 879 -3.19 -28.70 -12.82
CA VAL A 879 -2.66 -27.32 -12.71
C VAL A 879 -3.47 -26.44 -11.77
N ASP A 880 -4.56 -26.98 -11.22
CA ASP A 880 -5.41 -26.33 -10.21
C ASP A 880 -4.77 -26.45 -8.83
N ASP A 881 -4.73 -25.36 -8.06
CA ASP A 881 -4.05 -25.28 -6.78
C ASP A 881 -4.75 -26.09 -5.69
N ILE A 882 -6.08 -26.17 -5.71
CA ILE A 882 -6.86 -26.97 -4.74
C ILE A 882 -6.63 -28.46 -4.97
N ASP A 883 -6.60 -28.90 -6.23
CA ASP A 883 -6.27 -30.28 -6.57
C ASP A 883 -4.86 -30.66 -6.09
N VAL A 884 -3.87 -29.81 -6.33
CA VAL A 884 -2.48 -30.03 -5.86
C VAL A 884 -2.41 -30.04 -4.33
N HIS A 885 -3.12 -29.13 -3.67
CA HIS A 885 -3.20 -29.10 -2.20
C HIS A 885 -3.76 -30.41 -1.63
N ASN A 886 -4.85 -30.91 -2.20
CA ASN A 886 -5.45 -32.19 -1.77
C ASN A 886 -4.52 -33.37 -2.03
N GLU A 887 -3.81 -33.38 -3.16
CA GLU A 887 -2.80 -34.38 -3.50
C GLU A 887 -1.66 -34.39 -2.48
N MET A 888 -1.15 -33.21 -2.12
CA MET A 888 -0.11 -33.03 -1.12
C MET A 888 -0.57 -33.52 0.27
N LEU A 889 -1.75 -33.11 0.72
CA LEU A 889 -2.29 -33.51 2.03
C LEU A 889 -2.47 -35.03 2.13
N ALA A 890 -2.93 -35.68 1.06
CA ALA A 890 -3.04 -37.13 1.03
C ALA A 890 -1.68 -37.79 1.32
N ARG A 891 -0.61 -37.34 0.69
CA ARG A 891 0.75 -37.85 0.91
C ARG A 891 1.27 -37.58 2.32
N ILE A 892 1.00 -36.41 2.90
CA ILE A 892 1.42 -36.09 4.27
C ILE A 892 0.67 -36.97 5.29
N SER A 893 -0.62 -37.23 5.06
CA SER A 893 -1.47 -37.99 5.99
C SER A 893 -1.09 -39.47 6.15
N GLU A 894 -0.33 -40.04 5.21
CA GLU A 894 0.17 -41.42 5.28
C GLU A 894 1.30 -41.60 6.32
N LYS A 895 1.92 -40.51 6.80
CA LYS A 895 2.92 -40.53 7.88
C LYS A 895 2.21 -40.51 9.25
N SER A 896 1.77 -41.67 9.76
CA SER A 896 1.11 -41.76 11.07
C SER A 896 2.03 -42.28 12.19
N CYS A 897 1.92 -41.61 13.35
CA CYS A 897 2.47 -41.90 14.68
C CYS A 897 3.85 -41.28 14.99
N VAL A 898 3.84 -40.15 15.70
CA VAL A 898 5.03 -39.56 16.33
C VAL A 898 5.33 -40.37 17.59
N SER A 899 6.25 -41.34 17.50
CA SER A 899 6.95 -41.82 18.69
C SER A 899 8.10 -40.85 18.98
N HIS A 900 8.23 -40.36 20.22
CA HIS A 900 9.32 -39.45 20.57
C HIS A 900 10.65 -40.20 20.69
N ALA A 901 11.53 -40.06 19.72
CA ALA A 901 12.87 -40.65 19.81
C ALA A 901 13.85 -39.68 20.50
N PHE A 902 14.67 -40.21 21.41
CA PHE A 902 15.90 -39.54 21.83
C PHE A 902 16.92 -39.54 20.69
N ILE A 903 17.60 -38.41 20.51
CA ILE A 903 18.57 -38.16 19.43
C ILE A 903 19.98 -38.16 20.03
N ILE A 904 20.92 -38.91 19.46
CA ILE A 904 22.32 -38.86 19.87
C ILE A 904 23.05 -37.92 18.90
N ALA A 905 23.47 -36.75 19.40
CA ALA A 905 24.20 -35.76 18.62
C ALA A 905 25.72 -35.85 18.87
N ASP A 906 26.51 -35.78 17.81
CA ASP A 906 27.98 -35.95 17.88
C ASP A 906 28.74 -34.65 18.22
N GLY A 907 28.03 -33.54 18.40
CA GLY A 907 28.60 -32.26 18.86
C GLY A 907 29.50 -31.56 17.84
N VAL A 908 29.38 -31.90 16.56
CA VAL A 908 30.08 -31.22 15.47
C VAL A 908 29.28 -30.00 15.06
N ASP A 909 29.86 -28.81 15.25
CA ASP A 909 29.35 -27.56 14.70
C ASP A 909 29.49 -27.59 13.18
N SER A 910 28.37 -27.53 12.46
CA SER A 910 28.38 -27.06 11.07
C SER A 910 27.79 -25.66 11.02
N ASP A 911 28.65 -24.68 10.75
CA ASP A 911 28.18 -23.34 10.43
C ASP A 911 27.25 -23.43 9.22
N PRO A 912 26.12 -22.70 9.22
CA PRO A 912 25.22 -22.71 8.07
C PRO A 912 25.94 -22.14 6.84
N PHE A 913 25.79 -22.81 5.70
CA PHE A 913 26.35 -22.34 4.42
C PHE A 913 25.81 -20.97 4.00
N PHE A 914 24.58 -20.62 4.40
CA PHE A 914 23.87 -19.45 3.88
C PHE A 914 23.24 -18.60 4.99
N ARG A 915 23.30 -17.28 4.80
CA ARG A 915 22.62 -16.30 5.66
C ARG A 915 21.15 -16.17 5.28
N HIS A 916 20.34 -15.66 6.22
CA HIS A 916 18.91 -15.33 6.00
C HIS A 916 18.09 -16.49 5.42
N GLY A 917 18.45 -17.75 5.72
CA GLY A 917 17.77 -18.93 5.17
C GLY A 917 17.73 -18.97 3.64
N CYS A 918 18.75 -18.42 2.96
CA CYS A 918 18.81 -18.34 1.49
C CYS A 918 17.65 -17.51 0.87
N ASN A 919 17.00 -16.66 1.67
CA ASN A 919 15.87 -15.83 1.28
C ASN A 919 16.34 -14.39 0.95
N ALA A 920 16.47 -14.08 -0.34
CA ALA A 920 16.89 -12.75 -0.81
C ALA A 920 15.93 -11.62 -0.41
N VAL A 921 14.63 -11.91 -0.26
CA VAL A 921 13.62 -10.93 0.16
C VAL A 921 13.81 -10.57 1.63
N ALA A 922 14.06 -11.55 2.49
CA ALA A 922 14.38 -11.32 3.90
C ALA A 922 15.70 -10.54 4.06
N ALA A 923 16.73 -10.89 3.29
CA ALA A 923 17.99 -10.15 3.29
C ALA A 923 17.82 -8.69 2.83
N GLN A 924 16.99 -8.46 1.81
CA GLN A 924 16.68 -7.12 1.32
C GLN A 924 15.89 -6.31 2.36
N PHE A 925 14.96 -6.93 3.07
CA PHE A 925 14.22 -6.30 4.18
C PHE A 925 15.17 -5.87 5.30
N GLU A 926 16.04 -6.78 5.78
CA GLU A 926 17.02 -6.46 6.83
C GLU A 926 18.00 -5.38 6.36
N THR A 927 18.40 -5.37 5.09
CA THR A 927 19.23 -4.29 4.53
C THR A 927 18.51 -2.94 4.55
N GLN A 928 17.20 -2.90 4.25
CA GLN A 928 16.41 -1.68 4.38
C GLN A 928 16.32 -1.20 5.83
N ILE A 929 16.30 -2.12 6.80
CA ILE A 929 16.36 -1.76 8.22
C ILE A 929 17.73 -1.18 8.57
N ILE A 930 18.82 -1.90 8.23
CA ILE A 930 20.20 -1.49 8.55
C ILE A 930 20.56 -0.15 7.91
N ASN A 931 20.19 0.09 6.66
CA ASN A 931 20.48 1.36 5.99
C ASN A 931 19.68 2.54 6.54
N ALA A 932 18.64 2.26 7.34
CA ALA A 932 17.70 3.26 7.79
C ALA A 932 17.79 3.52 9.31
N VAL A 933 18.47 2.64 10.06
CA VAL A 933 18.97 2.85 11.44
C VAL A 933 20.33 3.52 11.39
#